data_AF-A0A945JZI7-F1
#
_entry.id   AF-A0A945JZI7-F1
#
_cell.length_a   1.000
_cell.length_b   1.000
_cell.length_c   1.000
_cell.angle_alpha   90.00
_cell.angle_beta   90.00
_cell.angle_gamma   90.00
#
_symmetry.space_group_name_H-M   'P 1'
#
loop_
_entity.id
_entity.type
_entity.pdbx_description
1 polymer ?
#
loop_
_entity_poly.entity_id
_entity_poly.type
_entity_poly.pdbx_seq_one_letter_code
_entity_poly.pdbx_strand_id
1 'polypeptide(L)'
;MSSPADPSLIRIAESLHCHIPGVRTSAQRWLTGDGIDRLAGDRHLRKLVTEQVASGASFLDVNVDDFFTIEGIGHDGAQQVLAHIIELIVLLGGGVPPCIDSSDPSMLEYGLRHYHDHTDDPNPRVPLVNSVTVNRLEALQLRREFPFAVVGMLLEKAGDEAATGFTDIADADVYHETARQIFVAAREAGIAANEVYFDPTVGPLGADMVGYTKRTFEGIRMIREDDAMAGAHVVLGLSNCSDGLPRRLAINRAYLRVAMEYGVDAAICDVGQISGADLVDGRILKLIRTIATGTDAGAAAGSGASVDALTLLVDYAQSQRRAPAAPKRVQEFDDPFGRALQDPQGDPVFILELAPSEGGLDQILAVAEEARDEDYVFTITDTPGGQRTPGPDTLALEIARLSGRQPIVNLSCKSDDRNALIRRALALYHQGLHHFFAVTGDYTTGGKPIFDLDAVNLAMALDTLRRGLEFPDLLPRAGGALEDLRIGSAVSPFKYSEADTWGQYMKVWKKRGAGADYLITQLGYDVAKFQELKLWMTRAGIQDMPVFPMVYFLTPQFLRVLNRVHVAGAVVPDELKKKYQGKLGAREELRALRKMNFSELAEHQHRQAVRRAALLSHILLEGLSFRGIDLAGITKLDDARAVRDELASLSGRDWLESWEEYRDADGSRPMQMAPTADPFYLFEHQDDGLLRSDGPLVRGDRSDYEPVDPQMQALHARYFEQGKGLNGALRWMVGGDPEGRRQRWATLFEQGTKSSKLGCEMCGDCRIPDLAYLCPEPTAGCAKRLLNGPCAGADLQGGCEVIPERRCYWGRVMEATLATDRVEALFSLQPPKDPTLVHTSSWRNEIEGLCPQPLDLGLPPVEAMPPR
;
A
#
# COMPACT_ATOMS: atom_id res chain seq x y z
N MET A 1 -20.25 -25.40 -8.81
CA MET A 1 -19.94 -26.05 -10.09
C MET A 1 -20.70 -25.29 -11.16
N SER A 2 -19.98 -24.46 -11.92
CA SER A 2 -20.49 -23.66 -13.02
C SER A 2 -20.95 -24.57 -14.17
N SER A 3 -22.17 -24.36 -14.65
CA SER A 3 -22.65 -24.99 -15.88
C SER A 3 -21.86 -24.40 -17.07
N PRO A 4 -21.44 -25.19 -18.07
CA PRO A 4 -20.71 -24.67 -19.22
C PRO A 4 -21.56 -23.63 -19.96
N ALA A 5 -20.91 -22.55 -20.39
CA ALA A 5 -21.53 -21.44 -21.09
C ALA A 5 -22.10 -21.87 -22.46
N ASP A 6 -23.14 -21.18 -22.96
CA ASP A 6 -23.67 -21.40 -24.31
C ASP A 6 -22.52 -21.18 -25.33
N PRO A 7 -22.11 -22.21 -26.08
CA PRO A 7 -20.96 -22.14 -26.98
C PRO A 7 -21.21 -21.30 -28.24
N SER A 8 -22.41 -20.72 -28.42
CA SER A 8 -22.79 -19.98 -29.63
C SER A 8 -22.57 -18.46 -29.58
N LEU A 9 -22.39 -17.85 -28.41
CA LEU A 9 -22.22 -16.39 -28.25
C LEU A 9 -20.75 -15.99 -28.13
N ILE A 10 -20.29 -15.09 -29.00
CA ILE A 10 -18.97 -14.45 -28.91
C ILE A 10 -19.01 -13.37 -27.84
N ARG A 11 -18.14 -13.47 -26.82
CA ARG A 11 -18.12 -12.54 -25.69
C ARG A 11 -16.88 -11.66 -25.74
N ILE A 12 -17.07 -10.36 -25.91
CA ILE A 12 -16.02 -9.35 -25.89
C ILE A 12 -16.08 -8.71 -24.50
N ALA A 13 -15.01 -8.84 -23.73
CA ALA A 13 -15.01 -8.53 -22.31
C ALA A 13 -14.65 -7.06 -22.05
N GLU A 14 -15.55 -6.28 -21.47
CA GLU A 14 -15.44 -4.81 -21.39
C GLU A 14 -14.72 -4.27 -20.13
N SER A 15 -14.31 -5.15 -19.20
CA SER A 15 -13.82 -4.72 -17.88
C SER A 15 -12.43 -4.08 -17.87
N LEU A 16 -11.79 -3.88 -19.04
CA LEU A 16 -10.53 -3.13 -19.20
C LEU A 16 -10.74 -1.73 -19.81
N HIS A 17 -11.99 -1.29 -19.95
CA HIS A 17 -12.30 0.06 -20.39
C HIS A 17 -11.99 1.12 -19.33
N CYS A 18 -11.22 2.13 -19.70
CA CYS A 18 -10.88 3.24 -18.81
C CYS A 18 -12.03 4.22 -18.57
N HIS A 19 -13.18 4.08 -19.23
CA HIS A 19 -14.40 4.79 -18.82
C HIS A 19 -14.95 4.26 -17.48
N ILE A 20 -14.62 3.01 -17.11
CA ILE A 20 -15.03 2.42 -15.84
C ILE A 20 -14.18 3.04 -14.72
N PRO A 21 -14.78 3.74 -13.73
CA PRO A 21 -14.02 4.54 -12.77
C PRO A 21 -12.93 3.77 -12.02
N GLY A 22 -13.19 2.50 -11.66
CA GLY A 22 -12.22 1.64 -10.98
C GLY A 22 -11.02 1.25 -11.86
N VAL A 23 -11.25 1.03 -13.15
CA VAL A 23 -10.19 0.70 -14.13
C VAL A 23 -9.37 1.94 -14.43
N ARG A 24 -10.02 3.08 -14.67
CA ARG A 24 -9.35 4.38 -14.87
C ARG A 24 -8.39 4.70 -13.73
N THR A 25 -8.88 4.56 -12.50
CA THR A 25 -8.09 4.83 -11.30
C THR A 25 -6.88 3.89 -11.21
N SER A 26 -7.05 2.62 -11.53
CA SER A 26 -5.94 1.65 -11.52
C SER A 26 -4.92 1.88 -12.63
N ALA A 27 -5.36 2.20 -13.85
CA ALA A 27 -4.47 2.57 -14.94
C ALA A 27 -3.69 3.85 -14.63
N GLN A 28 -4.36 4.86 -14.06
CA GLN A 28 -3.71 6.10 -13.63
C GLN A 28 -2.70 5.85 -12.49
N ARG A 29 -3.05 5.02 -11.52
CA ARG A 29 -2.14 4.59 -10.44
C ARG A 29 -0.91 3.85 -10.97
N TRP A 30 -1.09 2.95 -11.94
CA TRP A 30 0.02 2.27 -12.60
C TRP A 30 0.97 3.26 -13.30
N LEU A 31 0.38 4.18 -14.08
CA LEU A 31 1.13 5.13 -14.89
C LEU A 31 1.88 6.15 -14.03
N THR A 32 1.17 6.80 -13.10
CA THR A 32 1.65 7.99 -12.38
C THR A 32 1.93 7.77 -10.90
N GLY A 33 1.51 6.63 -10.34
CA GLY A 33 1.65 6.33 -8.92
C GLY A 33 3.06 5.97 -8.50
N ASP A 34 3.31 6.12 -7.20
CA ASP A 34 4.52 5.64 -6.54
C ASP A 34 4.51 4.10 -6.43
N GLY A 35 5.51 3.51 -5.77
CA GLY A 35 5.64 2.05 -5.68
C GLY A 35 4.35 1.31 -5.30
N ILE A 36 3.62 1.75 -4.27
CA ILE A 36 2.39 1.05 -3.82
C ILE A 36 1.26 1.26 -4.81
N ASP A 37 1.02 2.50 -5.24
CA ASP A 37 -0.06 2.79 -6.18
C ASP A 37 0.19 2.11 -7.53
N ARG A 38 1.43 2.13 -8.02
CA ARG A 38 1.82 1.45 -9.26
C ARG A 38 1.56 -0.04 -9.20
N LEU A 39 1.98 -0.69 -8.11
CA LEU A 39 1.75 -2.12 -7.89
C LEU A 39 0.26 -2.45 -7.74
N ALA A 40 -0.49 -1.60 -7.04
CA ALA A 40 -1.94 -1.75 -6.90
C ALA A 40 -2.67 -1.64 -8.25
N GLY A 41 -2.24 -0.69 -9.08
CA GLY A 41 -2.71 -0.51 -10.45
C GLY A 41 -2.49 -1.76 -11.30
N ASP A 42 -1.23 -2.19 -11.43
CA ASP A 42 -0.84 -3.41 -12.18
C ASP A 42 -1.61 -4.64 -11.68
N ARG A 43 -1.67 -4.86 -10.35
CA ARG A 43 -2.34 -6.04 -9.79
C ARG A 43 -3.85 -6.06 -10.07
N HIS A 44 -4.52 -4.91 -9.98
CA HIS A 44 -5.93 -4.83 -10.33
C HIS A 44 -6.16 -5.13 -11.81
N LEU A 45 -5.34 -4.57 -12.71
CA LEU A 45 -5.42 -4.83 -14.16
C LEU A 45 -5.17 -6.32 -14.49
N ARG A 46 -4.16 -6.95 -13.88
CA ARG A 46 -3.89 -8.40 -14.00
C ARG A 46 -5.08 -9.24 -13.55
N LYS A 47 -5.69 -8.86 -12.42
CA LYS A 47 -6.88 -9.54 -11.91
C LYS A 47 -8.04 -9.46 -12.91
N LEU A 48 -8.29 -8.28 -13.48
CA LEU A 48 -9.33 -8.10 -14.49
C LEU A 48 -9.08 -8.94 -15.75
N VAL A 49 -7.84 -9.01 -16.25
CA VAL A 49 -7.49 -9.89 -17.37
C VAL A 49 -7.80 -11.35 -17.04
N THR A 50 -7.27 -11.85 -15.93
CA THR A 50 -7.40 -13.26 -15.53
C THR A 50 -8.84 -13.69 -15.22
N GLU A 51 -9.63 -12.84 -14.54
CA GLU A 51 -11.04 -13.13 -14.23
C GLU A 51 -11.92 -13.16 -15.49
N GLN A 52 -11.67 -12.26 -16.46
CA GLN A 52 -12.42 -12.24 -17.72
C GLN A 52 -12.13 -13.48 -18.57
N VAL A 53 -10.86 -13.90 -18.65
CA VAL A 53 -10.47 -15.14 -19.34
C VAL A 53 -11.09 -16.36 -18.66
N ALA A 54 -11.01 -16.45 -17.33
CA ALA A 54 -11.62 -17.54 -16.57
C ALA A 54 -13.15 -17.60 -16.74
N SER A 55 -13.79 -16.46 -17.00
CA SER A 55 -15.22 -16.34 -17.28
C SER A 55 -15.60 -16.67 -18.74
N GLY A 56 -14.62 -16.98 -19.61
CA GLY A 56 -14.85 -17.41 -20.98
C GLY A 56 -14.94 -16.28 -22.01
N ALA A 57 -14.16 -15.21 -21.82
CA ALA A 57 -13.98 -14.16 -22.82
C ALA A 57 -13.43 -14.71 -24.16
N SER A 58 -13.98 -14.21 -25.26
CA SER A 58 -13.50 -14.47 -26.64
C SER A 58 -12.52 -13.40 -27.11
N PHE A 59 -12.68 -12.16 -26.63
CA PHE A 59 -11.79 -11.02 -26.80
C PHE A 59 -11.74 -10.20 -25.50
N LEU A 60 -10.65 -9.47 -25.26
CA LEU A 60 -10.50 -8.55 -24.13
C LEU A 60 -10.48 -7.11 -24.63
N ASP A 61 -11.52 -6.34 -24.33
CA ASP A 61 -11.74 -5.00 -24.90
C ASP A 61 -11.04 -3.92 -24.08
N VAL A 62 -10.18 -3.16 -24.74
CA VAL A 62 -9.31 -2.16 -24.12
C VAL A 62 -9.56 -0.82 -24.78
N ASN A 63 -10.05 0.13 -23.98
CA ASN A 63 -10.27 1.51 -24.38
C ASN A 63 -9.57 2.46 -23.39
N VAL A 64 -8.76 3.37 -23.92
CA VAL A 64 -7.97 4.36 -23.15
C VAL A 64 -8.28 5.81 -23.53
N ASP A 65 -9.31 6.06 -24.36
CA ASP A 65 -9.61 7.38 -24.92
C ASP A 65 -9.93 8.43 -23.83
N ASP A 66 -10.48 8.00 -22.70
CA ASP A 66 -10.72 8.82 -21.51
C ASP A 66 -9.46 9.57 -21.04
N PHE A 67 -8.25 9.04 -21.32
CA PHE A 67 -6.98 9.66 -20.92
C PHE A 67 -6.53 10.81 -21.82
N PHE A 68 -7.06 10.95 -23.04
CA PHE A 68 -6.62 12.00 -23.97
C PHE A 68 -6.84 13.41 -23.42
N THR A 69 -7.87 13.59 -22.60
CA THR A 69 -8.25 14.89 -22.03
C THR A 69 -7.84 15.08 -20.58
N ILE A 70 -7.22 14.07 -19.96
CA ILE A 70 -6.77 14.16 -18.57
C ILE A 70 -5.46 14.93 -18.51
N GLU A 71 -5.49 16.06 -17.80
CA GLU A 71 -4.32 16.89 -17.55
C GLU A 71 -3.18 16.08 -16.93
N GLY A 72 -1.97 16.21 -17.48
CA GLY A 72 -0.78 15.48 -17.02
C GLY A 72 -0.62 14.05 -17.56
N ILE A 73 -1.60 13.52 -18.30
CA ILE A 73 -1.53 12.20 -18.94
C ILE A 73 -1.51 12.34 -20.47
N GLY A 74 -2.57 12.91 -21.03
CA GLY A 74 -2.71 13.12 -22.48
C GLY A 74 -2.53 11.86 -23.33
N HIS A 75 -2.18 12.07 -24.59
CA HIS A 75 -2.03 11.00 -25.60
C HIS A 75 -0.87 10.05 -25.28
N ASP A 76 0.30 10.58 -24.91
CA ASP A 76 1.48 9.78 -24.56
C ASP A 76 1.25 8.84 -23.37
N GLY A 77 0.51 9.32 -22.36
CA GLY A 77 0.12 8.50 -21.21
C GLY A 77 -0.91 7.43 -21.58
N ALA A 78 -1.87 7.76 -22.46
CA ALA A 78 -2.82 6.78 -23.00
C ALA A 78 -2.12 5.66 -23.78
N GLN A 79 -1.10 5.98 -24.60
CA GLN A 79 -0.27 4.99 -25.29
C GLN A 79 0.43 4.04 -24.32
N GLN A 80 1.05 4.58 -23.27
CA GLN A 80 1.73 3.75 -22.25
C GLN A 80 0.77 2.80 -21.54
N VAL A 81 -0.44 3.28 -21.19
CA VAL A 81 -1.47 2.44 -20.57
C VAL A 81 -1.95 1.35 -21.55
N LEU A 82 -2.19 1.70 -22.81
CA LEU A 82 -2.60 0.75 -23.85
C LEU A 82 -1.55 -0.35 -24.04
N ALA A 83 -0.27 0.03 -24.20
CA ALA A 83 0.85 -0.91 -24.31
C ALA A 83 0.89 -1.89 -23.13
N HIS A 84 0.82 -1.36 -21.91
CA HIS A 84 0.88 -2.19 -20.71
C HIS A 84 -0.30 -3.16 -20.60
N ILE A 85 -1.54 -2.71 -20.86
CA ILE A 85 -2.69 -3.61 -20.82
C ILE A 85 -2.57 -4.69 -21.90
N ILE A 86 -2.09 -4.35 -23.10
CA ILE A 86 -1.83 -5.33 -24.18
C ILE A 86 -0.78 -6.36 -23.74
N GLU A 87 0.32 -5.94 -23.10
CA GLU A 87 1.32 -6.85 -22.55
C GLU A 87 0.72 -7.80 -21.50
N LEU A 88 -0.14 -7.28 -20.61
CA LEU A 88 -0.85 -8.10 -19.65
C LEU A 88 -1.79 -9.10 -20.33
N ILE A 89 -2.47 -8.71 -21.41
CA ILE A 89 -3.31 -9.60 -22.22
C ILE A 89 -2.46 -10.68 -22.89
N VAL A 90 -1.33 -10.35 -23.48
CA VAL A 90 -0.42 -11.34 -24.09
C VAL A 90 0.08 -12.33 -23.02
N LEU A 91 0.47 -11.81 -21.86
CA LEU A 91 1.05 -12.60 -20.77
C LEU A 91 0.03 -13.48 -20.04
N LEU A 92 -1.16 -12.95 -19.74
CA LEU A 92 -2.15 -13.56 -18.84
C LEU A 92 -3.45 -13.95 -19.54
N GLY A 93 -3.64 -13.54 -20.79
CA GLY A 93 -4.87 -13.73 -21.58
C GLY A 93 -5.12 -15.17 -22.02
N GLY A 94 -4.14 -16.07 -21.88
CA GLY A 94 -4.28 -17.48 -22.26
C GLY A 94 -4.57 -17.68 -23.76
N GLY A 95 -4.09 -16.77 -24.62
CA GLY A 95 -4.35 -16.77 -26.06
C GLY A 95 -5.66 -16.08 -26.47
N VAL A 96 -6.41 -15.48 -25.54
CA VAL A 96 -7.53 -14.58 -25.86
C VAL A 96 -6.95 -13.24 -26.38
N PRO A 97 -7.25 -12.83 -27.62
CA PRO A 97 -6.66 -11.63 -28.20
C PRO A 97 -7.36 -10.34 -27.70
N PRO A 98 -6.70 -9.17 -27.79
CA PRO A 98 -7.32 -7.89 -27.47
C PRO A 98 -8.37 -7.47 -28.51
N CYS A 99 -9.36 -6.71 -28.07
CA CYS A 99 -10.12 -5.78 -28.87
C CYS A 99 -9.60 -4.38 -28.58
N ILE A 100 -8.95 -3.74 -29.56
CA ILE A 100 -8.38 -2.40 -29.44
C ILE A 100 -9.48 -1.42 -29.83
N ASP A 101 -9.99 -0.70 -28.84
CA ASP A 101 -11.10 0.23 -29.01
C ASP A 101 -10.62 1.67 -28.83
N SER A 102 -10.61 2.41 -29.93
CA SER A 102 -10.29 3.83 -29.92
C SER A 102 -10.93 4.56 -31.08
N SER A 103 -11.28 5.81 -30.84
CA SER A 103 -11.74 6.72 -31.87
C SER A 103 -10.61 7.30 -32.74
N ASP A 104 -9.36 7.19 -32.29
CA ASP A 104 -8.15 7.72 -32.93
C ASP A 104 -7.40 6.61 -33.71
N PRO A 105 -7.27 6.73 -35.04
CA PRO A 105 -6.53 5.75 -35.86
C PRO A 105 -5.08 5.51 -35.42
N SER A 106 -4.41 6.51 -34.85
CA SER A 106 -3.03 6.37 -34.37
C SER A 106 -2.93 5.42 -33.16
N MET A 107 -3.96 5.38 -32.31
CA MET A 107 -4.04 4.46 -31.17
C MET A 107 -4.34 3.04 -31.62
N LEU A 108 -5.18 2.88 -32.65
CA LEU A 108 -5.44 1.57 -33.28
C LEU A 108 -4.16 0.98 -33.88
N GLU A 109 -3.40 1.78 -34.63
CA GLU A 109 -2.11 1.36 -35.19
C GLU A 109 -1.12 0.98 -34.08
N TYR A 110 -0.98 1.84 -33.06
CA TYR A 110 -0.07 1.62 -31.94
C TYR A 110 -0.38 0.30 -31.21
N GLY A 111 -1.66 0.08 -30.85
CA GLY A 111 -2.07 -1.13 -30.17
C GLY A 111 -1.85 -2.40 -31.01
N LEU A 112 -2.17 -2.35 -32.32
CA LEU A 112 -1.99 -3.48 -33.22
C LEU A 112 -0.51 -3.86 -33.34
N ARG A 113 0.34 -2.86 -33.57
CA ARG A 113 1.79 -3.04 -33.65
C ARG A 113 2.31 -3.67 -32.35
N HIS A 114 1.91 -3.13 -31.20
CA HIS A 114 2.35 -3.63 -29.90
C HIS A 114 1.93 -5.09 -29.66
N TYR A 115 0.69 -5.47 -29.97
CA TYR A 115 0.23 -6.86 -29.82
C TYR A 115 1.02 -7.83 -30.70
N HIS A 116 1.22 -7.49 -31.97
CA HIS A 116 1.94 -8.36 -32.92
C HIS A 116 3.45 -8.46 -32.61
N ASP A 117 4.06 -7.39 -32.08
CA ASP A 117 5.48 -7.38 -31.70
C ASP A 117 5.76 -8.18 -30.42
N HIS A 118 4.77 -8.35 -29.53
CA HIS A 118 4.96 -8.97 -28.20
C HIS A 118 4.39 -10.39 -28.08
N THR A 119 3.62 -10.87 -29.05
CA THR A 119 3.10 -12.24 -29.04
C THR A 119 4.16 -13.26 -29.47
N ASP A 120 4.50 -14.19 -28.58
CA ASP A 120 5.41 -15.32 -28.88
C ASP A 120 4.71 -16.48 -29.62
N ASP A 121 3.39 -16.42 -29.80
CA ASP A 121 2.64 -17.43 -30.55
C ASP A 121 2.99 -17.34 -32.05
N PRO A 122 3.49 -18.42 -32.69
CA PRO A 122 3.79 -18.43 -34.12
C PRO A 122 2.55 -18.29 -35.02
N ASN A 123 1.34 -18.46 -34.47
CA ASN A 123 0.08 -18.23 -35.16
C ASN A 123 -0.93 -17.55 -34.21
N PRO A 124 -0.70 -16.28 -33.84
CA PRO A 124 -1.49 -15.59 -32.85
C PRO A 124 -2.93 -15.44 -33.34
N ARG A 125 -3.90 -15.49 -32.41
CA ARG A 125 -5.30 -15.21 -32.77
C ARG A 125 -5.43 -13.75 -33.21
N VAL A 126 -6.24 -13.55 -34.24
CA VAL A 126 -6.48 -12.25 -34.86
C VAL A 126 -7.13 -11.30 -33.83
N PRO A 127 -6.54 -10.13 -33.54
CA PRO A 127 -7.12 -9.13 -32.65
C PRO A 127 -8.31 -8.43 -33.32
N LEU A 128 -9.15 -7.80 -32.51
CA LEU A 128 -10.31 -7.04 -32.98
C LEU A 128 -9.99 -5.53 -32.92
N VAL A 129 -10.44 -4.78 -33.91
CA VAL A 129 -10.38 -3.30 -33.93
C VAL A 129 -11.80 -2.78 -33.86
N ASN A 130 -12.10 -1.98 -32.85
CA ASN A 130 -13.42 -1.37 -32.66
C ASN A 130 -13.45 0.10 -33.10
N SER A 131 -14.63 0.68 -33.12
CA SER A 131 -14.88 2.10 -33.41
C SER A 131 -14.66 2.54 -34.87
N VAL A 132 -14.69 1.61 -35.84
CA VAL A 132 -14.65 1.95 -37.27
C VAL A 132 -16.02 2.41 -37.76
N THR A 133 -16.08 3.55 -38.45
CA THR A 133 -17.34 4.13 -38.99
C THR A 133 -17.17 4.42 -40.48
N VAL A 134 -18.27 4.69 -41.20
CA VAL A 134 -18.21 5.11 -42.61
C VAL A 134 -17.39 6.39 -42.86
N ASN A 135 -17.23 7.22 -41.83
CA ASN A 135 -16.41 8.43 -41.90
C ASN A 135 -14.93 8.20 -41.53
N ARG A 136 -14.58 6.99 -41.09
CA ARG A 136 -13.23 6.61 -40.62
C ARG A 136 -12.76 5.29 -41.23
N LEU A 137 -13.11 5.04 -42.51
CA LEU A 137 -12.76 3.81 -43.22
C LEU A 137 -11.24 3.69 -43.47
N GLU A 138 -10.48 4.76 -43.34
CA GLU A 138 -9.02 4.75 -43.41
C GLU A 138 -8.37 3.82 -42.38
N ALA A 139 -9.01 3.56 -41.24
CA ALA A 139 -8.54 2.58 -40.25
C ALA A 139 -8.41 1.16 -40.84
N LEU A 140 -9.21 0.82 -41.86
CA LEU A 140 -9.13 -0.47 -42.57
C LEU A 140 -7.82 -0.62 -43.35
N GLN A 141 -7.14 0.47 -43.70
CA GLN A 141 -5.88 0.42 -44.44
C GLN A 141 -4.75 -0.22 -43.63
N LEU A 142 -4.86 -0.22 -42.29
CA LEU A 142 -3.94 -0.90 -41.38
C LEU A 142 -3.85 -2.41 -41.67
N ARG A 143 -4.86 -3.00 -42.35
CA ARG A 143 -4.88 -4.43 -42.72
C ARG A 143 -3.72 -4.83 -43.64
N ARG A 144 -3.10 -3.85 -44.30
CA ARG A 144 -1.89 -4.04 -45.12
C ARG A 144 -0.64 -4.39 -44.29
N GLU A 145 -0.59 -3.91 -43.05
CA GLU A 145 0.52 -4.13 -42.13
C GLU A 145 0.21 -5.18 -41.09
N PHE A 146 -1.04 -5.22 -40.60
CA PHE A 146 -1.44 -6.06 -39.47
C PHE A 146 -2.71 -6.88 -39.77
N PRO A 147 -2.73 -8.18 -39.47
CA PRO A 147 -3.99 -8.92 -39.48
C PRO A 147 -4.85 -8.52 -38.26
N PHE A 148 -6.09 -8.08 -38.50
CA PHE A 148 -7.14 -7.85 -37.50
C PHE A 148 -8.55 -8.08 -38.06
N ALA A 149 -9.50 -8.39 -37.18
CA ALA A 149 -10.94 -8.37 -37.42
C ALA A 149 -11.51 -6.99 -37.06
N VAL A 150 -12.65 -6.58 -37.62
CA VAL A 150 -13.19 -5.22 -37.44
C VAL A 150 -14.60 -5.22 -36.86
N VAL A 151 -14.84 -4.30 -35.93
CA VAL A 151 -16.19 -3.87 -35.52
C VAL A 151 -16.52 -2.55 -36.21
N GLY A 152 -17.49 -2.61 -37.11
CA GLY A 152 -18.07 -1.46 -37.79
C GLY A 152 -19.25 -0.90 -37.02
N MET A 153 -19.12 0.31 -36.49
CA MET A 153 -20.21 1.05 -35.86
C MET A 153 -21.14 1.65 -36.90
N LEU A 154 -22.44 1.36 -36.78
CA LEU A 154 -23.48 1.80 -37.70
C LEU A 154 -24.03 3.19 -37.30
N LEU A 155 -23.15 4.18 -37.27
CA LEU A 155 -23.49 5.58 -36.98
C LEU A 155 -23.61 6.39 -38.28
N GLU A 156 -24.65 7.22 -38.40
CA GLU A 156 -24.84 8.11 -39.55
C GLU A 156 -23.87 9.31 -39.52
N LYS A 157 -23.70 9.93 -40.68
CA LYS A 157 -23.11 11.25 -40.89
C LYS A 157 -24.05 12.35 -40.37
N ALA A 158 -23.72 13.00 -39.25
CA ALA A 158 -24.20 14.37 -39.04
C ALA A 158 -23.49 15.26 -40.06
N GLY A 159 -24.23 15.95 -40.93
CA GLY A 159 -23.62 16.93 -41.82
C GLY A 159 -23.03 18.09 -41.00
N ASP A 160 -21.76 18.45 -41.24
CA ASP A 160 -20.93 19.61 -40.81
C ASP A 160 -21.14 20.30 -39.42
N GLU A 161 -22.13 19.92 -38.62
CA GLU A 161 -22.33 20.30 -37.23
C GLU A 161 -22.24 19.03 -36.38
N ALA A 162 -21.50 19.11 -35.27
CA ALA A 162 -21.14 17.97 -34.43
C ALA A 162 -22.38 17.15 -34.03
N ALA A 163 -22.38 15.86 -34.36
CA ALA A 163 -23.39 14.90 -33.90
C ALA A 163 -23.41 14.91 -32.36
N THR A 164 -24.47 15.45 -31.77
CA THR A 164 -24.70 15.38 -30.32
C THR A 164 -25.73 14.29 -30.01
N GLY A 165 -25.27 13.04 -29.99
CA GLY A 165 -25.95 11.93 -29.29
C GLY A 165 -26.77 10.94 -30.13
N PHE A 166 -27.11 9.81 -29.48
CA PHE A 166 -27.90 8.66 -29.97
C PHE A 166 -29.33 9.02 -30.46
N THR A 167 -29.72 10.29 -30.51
CA THR A 167 -31.06 10.74 -30.87
C THR A 167 -31.30 10.83 -32.38
N ASP A 168 -30.23 10.82 -33.19
CA ASP A 168 -30.30 10.82 -34.66
C ASP A 168 -30.29 9.38 -35.24
N ILE A 169 -30.90 8.41 -34.53
CA ILE A 169 -31.00 7.03 -35.02
C ILE A 169 -31.96 7.00 -36.21
N ALA A 170 -31.37 6.76 -37.38
CA ALA A 170 -32.01 6.54 -38.65
C ALA A 170 -32.74 5.19 -38.70
N ASP A 171 -33.68 5.06 -39.63
CA ASP A 171 -34.54 3.88 -39.77
C ASP A 171 -33.76 2.57 -39.98
N ALA A 172 -34.43 1.41 -39.85
CA ALA A 172 -33.83 0.08 -40.02
C ALA A 172 -33.04 -0.06 -41.34
N ASP A 173 -33.50 0.60 -42.41
CA ASP A 173 -32.84 0.65 -43.72
C ASP A 173 -31.45 1.31 -43.67
N VAL A 174 -31.26 2.30 -42.80
CA VAL A 174 -29.97 3.02 -42.68
C VAL A 174 -28.93 2.18 -41.96
N TYR A 175 -29.34 1.39 -40.94
CA TYR A 175 -28.45 0.38 -40.35
C TYR A 175 -27.96 -0.61 -41.41
N HIS A 176 -28.87 -1.12 -42.24
CA HIS A 176 -28.56 -2.06 -43.31
C HIS A 176 -27.62 -1.45 -44.37
N GLU A 177 -27.90 -0.24 -44.85
CA GLU A 177 -27.07 0.44 -45.84
C GLU A 177 -25.67 0.78 -45.31
N THR A 178 -25.58 1.28 -44.07
CA THR A 178 -24.29 1.59 -43.41
C THR A 178 -23.46 0.32 -43.22
N ALA A 179 -24.10 -0.79 -42.81
CA ALA A 179 -23.44 -2.09 -42.68
C ALA A 179 -22.89 -2.56 -44.04
N ARG A 180 -23.68 -2.41 -45.11
CA ARG A 180 -23.26 -2.77 -46.47
C ARG A 180 -22.05 -1.96 -46.94
N GLN A 181 -22.01 -0.65 -46.65
CA GLN A 181 -20.88 0.21 -47.00
C GLN A 181 -19.60 -0.20 -46.27
N ILE A 182 -19.67 -0.42 -44.95
CA ILE A 182 -18.54 -0.89 -44.16
C ILE A 182 -18.10 -2.28 -44.62
N PHE A 183 -19.04 -3.18 -44.90
CA PHE A 183 -18.74 -4.53 -45.40
C PHE A 183 -17.94 -4.48 -46.68
N VAL A 184 -18.40 -3.75 -47.70
CA VAL A 184 -17.70 -3.62 -48.98
C VAL A 184 -16.28 -3.10 -48.76
N ALA A 185 -16.11 -2.03 -47.98
CA ALA A 185 -14.79 -1.47 -47.66
C ALA A 185 -13.89 -2.48 -46.93
N ALA A 186 -14.41 -3.22 -45.96
CA ALA A 186 -13.66 -4.24 -45.22
C ALA A 186 -13.22 -5.40 -46.13
N ARG A 187 -14.10 -5.82 -47.05
CA ARG A 187 -13.78 -6.86 -48.05
C ARG A 187 -12.71 -6.39 -49.02
N GLU A 188 -12.77 -5.14 -49.48
CA GLU A 188 -11.74 -4.52 -50.33
C GLU A 188 -10.38 -4.39 -49.62
N ALA A 189 -10.39 -4.16 -48.30
CA ALA A 189 -9.19 -4.16 -47.46
C ALA A 189 -8.62 -5.57 -47.17
N GLY A 190 -9.31 -6.65 -47.57
CA GLY A 190 -8.86 -8.04 -47.38
C GLY A 190 -9.26 -8.66 -46.03
N ILE A 191 -10.29 -8.13 -45.36
CA ILE A 191 -10.86 -8.69 -44.12
C ILE A 191 -11.90 -9.74 -44.48
N ALA A 192 -11.83 -10.95 -43.87
CA ALA A 192 -12.77 -12.05 -44.14
C ALA A 192 -14.21 -11.70 -43.69
N ALA A 193 -15.24 -12.28 -44.31
CA ALA A 193 -16.63 -11.97 -43.90
C ALA A 193 -16.89 -12.31 -42.42
N ASN A 194 -16.35 -13.44 -41.94
CA ASN A 194 -16.38 -13.86 -40.53
C ASN A 194 -15.41 -13.10 -39.61
N GLU A 195 -14.70 -12.11 -40.13
CA GLU A 195 -13.88 -11.15 -39.37
C GLU A 195 -14.54 -9.76 -39.33
N VAL A 196 -15.76 -9.61 -39.86
CA VAL A 196 -16.54 -8.36 -39.81
C VAL A 196 -17.66 -8.50 -38.77
N TYR A 197 -17.70 -7.56 -37.85
CA TYR A 197 -18.71 -7.41 -36.81
C TYR A 197 -19.43 -6.08 -37.00
N PHE A 198 -20.75 -6.04 -36.88
CA PHE A 198 -21.52 -4.80 -36.93
C PHE A 198 -22.05 -4.44 -35.56
N ASP A 199 -21.75 -3.23 -35.10
CA ASP A 199 -22.34 -2.65 -33.88
C ASP A 199 -23.39 -1.60 -34.25
N PRO A 200 -24.69 -1.87 -34.08
CA PRO A 200 -25.73 -0.90 -34.33
C PRO A 200 -25.76 0.26 -33.31
N THR A 201 -24.88 0.27 -32.31
CA THR A 201 -24.75 1.37 -31.32
C THR A 201 -26.06 1.66 -30.61
N VAL A 202 -26.48 0.73 -29.74
CA VAL A 202 -27.75 0.84 -29.01
C VAL A 202 -27.74 1.99 -28.00
N GLY A 203 -28.80 2.80 -28.02
CA GLY A 203 -29.04 3.84 -27.01
C GLY A 203 -29.65 3.28 -25.70
N PRO A 204 -29.64 4.07 -24.60
CA PRO A 204 -30.16 3.63 -23.30
C PRO A 204 -31.67 3.40 -23.33
N LEU A 205 -32.16 2.20 -22.98
CA LEU A 205 -33.57 1.84 -23.11
C LEU A 205 -34.52 2.85 -22.44
N GLY A 206 -34.11 3.46 -21.34
CA GLY A 206 -34.87 4.49 -20.60
C GLY A 206 -35.16 5.77 -21.38
N ALA A 207 -34.42 6.03 -22.46
CA ALA A 207 -34.58 7.19 -23.32
C ALA A 207 -35.32 6.88 -24.64
N ASP A 208 -35.85 5.65 -24.78
CA ASP A 208 -36.48 5.20 -26.03
C ASP A 208 -37.90 5.75 -26.21
N MET A 209 -37.98 7.04 -26.55
CA MET A 209 -39.23 7.77 -26.77
C MET A 209 -39.76 7.65 -28.21
N VAL A 210 -38.90 7.25 -29.14
CA VAL A 210 -39.16 7.26 -30.59
C VAL A 210 -39.10 5.86 -31.21
N GLY A 211 -38.91 4.81 -30.41
CA GLY A 211 -38.87 3.42 -30.86
C GLY A 211 -37.59 3.04 -31.58
N TYR A 212 -36.43 3.56 -31.16
CA TYR A 212 -35.15 3.17 -31.76
C TYR A 212 -34.75 1.73 -31.42
N THR A 213 -35.13 1.17 -30.26
CA THR A 213 -34.82 -0.24 -29.93
C THR A 213 -35.41 -1.18 -30.96
N LYS A 214 -36.67 -0.94 -31.34
CA LYS A 214 -37.35 -1.67 -32.40
C LYS A 214 -36.61 -1.54 -33.73
N ARG A 215 -36.27 -0.31 -34.13
CA ARG A 215 -35.56 -0.02 -35.39
C ARG A 215 -34.19 -0.70 -35.44
N THR A 216 -33.44 -0.69 -34.34
CA THR A 216 -32.18 -1.41 -34.20
C THR A 216 -32.38 -2.91 -34.39
N PHE A 217 -33.37 -3.53 -33.74
CA PHE A 217 -33.63 -4.97 -33.90
C PHE A 217 -34.08 -5.35 -35.31
N GLU A 218 -34.88 -4.51 -35.96
CA GLU A 218 -35.25 -4.69 -37.37
C GLU A 218 -34.03 -4.57 -38.29
N GLY A 219 -33.14 -3.60 -38.07
CA GLY A 219 -31.89 -3.44 -38.80
C GLY A 219 -30.94 -4.64 -38.63
N ILE A 220 -30.80 -5.16 -37.40
CA ILE A 220 -30.04 -6.39 -37.11
C ILE A 220 -30.58 -7.56 -37.95
N ARG A 221 -31.91 -7.73 -38.00
CA ARG A 221 -32.54 -8.78 -38.80
C ARG A 221 -32.25 -8.60 -40.29
N MET A 222 -32.36 -7.38 -40.81
CA MET A 222 -32.05 -7.08 -42.21
C MET A 222 -30.60 -7.41 -42.57
N ILE A 223 -29.64 -7.06 -41.71
CA ILE A 223 -28.22 -7.42 -41.90
C ILE A 223 -28.06 -8.94 -41.92
N ARG A 224 -28.75 -9.64 -41.02
CA ARG A 224 -28.65 -11.10 -40.91
C ARG A 224 -29.28 -11.84 -42.11
N GLU A 225 -30.32 -11.29 -42.70
CA GLU A 225 -31.03 -11.85 -43.86
C GLU A 225 -30.37 -11.50 -45.21
N ASP A 226 -29.37 -10.61 -45.23
CA ASP A 226 -28.63 -10.24 -46.44
C ASP A 226 -27.56 -11.29 -46.80
N ASP A 227 -27.81 -12.05 -47.87
CA ASP A 227 -26.88 -13.06 -48.41
C ASP A 227 -25.48 -12.49 -48.73
N ALA A 228 -25.37 -11.20 -49.08
CA ALA A 228 -24.08 -10.59 -49.39
C ALA A 228 -23.19 -10.44 -48.15
N MET A 229 -23.79 -10.28 -46.97
CA MET A 229 -23.10 -10.17 -45.68
C MET A 229 -23.11 -11.50 -44.90
N ALA A 230 -23.48 -12.60 -45.56
CA ALA A 230 -23.50 -13.92 -44.94
C ALA A 230 -22.14 -14.30 -44.34
N GLY A 231 -22.16 -14.66 -43.06
CA GLY A 231 -20.98 -14.99 -42.28
C GLY A 231 -20.41 -13.85 -41.44
N ALA A 232 -20.86 -12.60 -41.64
CA ALA A 232 -20.59 -11.51 -40.71
C ALA A 232 -21.34 -11.67 -39.38
N HIS A 233 -20.79 -11.06 -38.35
CA HIS A 233 -21.30 -11.08 -36.99
C HIS A 233 -22.04 -9.78 -36.66
N VAL A 234 -22.95 -9.84 -35.69
CA VAL A 234 -23.61 -8.64 -35.14
C VAL A 234 -23.37 -8.61 -33.64
N VAL A 235 -22.74 -7.52 -33.19
CA VAL A 235 -22.31 -7.31 -31.81
C VAL A 235 -23.17 -6.24 -31.14
N LEU A 236 -23.37 -6.35 -29.82
CA LEU A 236 -24.04 -5.34 -29.02
C LEU A 236 -23.25 -4.94 -27.77
N GLY A 237 -23.09 -3.64 -27.55
CA GLY A 237 -22.69 -3.07 -26.26
C GLY A 237 -23.83 -3.11 -25.23
N LEU A 238 -23.79 -4.06 -24.30
CA LEU A 238 -24.87 -4.24 -23.32
C LEU A 238 -24.90 -3.15 -22.26
N SER A 239 -23.75 -2.58 -21.90
CA SER A 239 -23.66 -1.49 -20.92
C SER A 239 -24.45 -0.24 -21.37
N ASN A 240 -24.44 0.07 -22.67
CA ASN A 240 -25.17 1.20 -23.25
C ASN A 240 -26.70 1.05 -23.13
N CYS A 241 -27.24 -0.15 -23.36
CA CYS A 241 -28.70 -0.36 -23.36
C CYS A 241 -29.35 -0.15 -21.99
N SER A 242 -28.61 -0.32 -20.88
CA SER A 242 -29.12 -0.15 -19.52
C SER A 242 -28.64 1.11 -18.83
N ASP A 243 -27.97 2.01 -19.54
CA ASP A 243 -27.46 3.24 -18.94
C ASP A 243 -28.60 4.09 -18.32
N GLY A 244 -28.31 4.71 -17.17
CA GLY A 244 -29.30 5.45 -16.38
C GLY A 244 -30.39 4.63 -15.67
N LEU A 245 -30.50 3.31 -15.93
CA LEU A 245 -31.56 2.47 -15.36
C LEU A 245 -31.11 1.69 -14.10
N PRO A 246 -32.00 1.49 -13.09
CA PRO A 246 -31.73 0.56 -12.00
C PRO A 246 -31.76 -0.89 -12.50
N ARG A 247 -31.16 -1.83 -11.75
CA ARG A 247 -31.15 -3.28 -12.09
C ARG A 247 -30.51 -3.59 -13.46
N ARG A 248 -29.50 -2.82 -13.87
CA ARG A 248 -28.76 -2.94 -15.15
C ARG A 248 -28.50 -4.37 -15.60
N LEU A 249 -27.95 -5.22 -14.72
CA LEU A 249 -27.67 -6.62 -15.05
C LEU A 249 -28.90 -7.41 -15.54
N ALA A 250 -30.04 -7.26 -14.87
CA ALA A 250 -31.26 -7.97 -15.27
C ALA A 250 -31.79 -7.47 -16.62
N ILE A 251 -31.62 -6.17 -16.89
CA ILE A 251 -31.94 -5.54 -18.17
C ILE A 251 -31.00 -6.06 -19.26
N ASN A 252 -29.69 -6.02 -19.06
CA ASN A 252 -28.67 -6.50 -20.01
C ASN A 252 -28.93 -7.94 -20.45
N ARG A 253 -29.18 -8.85 -19.49
CA ARG A 253 -29.48 -10.26 -19.78
C ARG A 253 -30.76 -10.43 -20.60
N ALA A 254 -31.82 -9.74 -20.23
CA ALA A 254 -33.10 -9.81 -20.95
C ALA A 254 -32.99 -9.18 -22.34
N TYR A 255 -32.28 -8.06 -22.47
CA TYR A 255 -32.05 -7.36 -23.73
C TYR A 255 -31.27 -8.22 -24.71
N LEU A 256 -30.13 -8.77 -24.27
CA LEU A 256 -29.33 -9.71 -25.05
C LEU A 256 -30.18 -10.89 -25.53
N ARG A 257 -30.98 -11.48 -24.64
CA ARG A 257 -31.83 -12.64 -24.98
C ARG A 257 -32.80 -12.32 -26.11
N VAL A 258 -33.43 -11.15 -26.10
CA VAL A 258 -34.33 -10.73 -27.19
C VAL A 258 -33.52 -10.41 -28.44
N ALA A 259 -32.41 -9.70 -28.33
CA ALA A 259 -31.58 -9.33 -29.49
C ALA A 259 -31.04 -10.55 -30.25
N MET A 260 -30.68 -11.64 -29.55
CA MET A 260 -30.30 -12.91 -30.16
C MET A 260 -31.42 -13.52 -31.02
N GLU A 261 -32.70 -13.26 -30.71
CA GLU A 261 -33.83 -13.70 -31.54
C GLU A 261 -33.86 -12.98 -32.91
N TYR A 262 -33.21 -11.82 -33.03
CA TYR A 262 -33.13 -11.01 -34.25
C TYR A 262 -31.83 -11.21 -35.03
N GLY A 263 -30.84 -11.92 -34.48
CA GLY A 263 -29.61 -12.28 -35.19
C GLY A 263 -28.30 -11.85 -34.53
N VAL A 264 -28.33 -11.31 -33.31
CA VAL A 264 -27.11 -11.01 -32.54
C VAL A 264 -26.41 -12.30 -32.12
N ASP A 265 -25.11 -12.37 -32.39
CA ASP A 265 -24.24 -13.51 -32.05
C ASP A 265 -22.94 -13.10 -31.34
N ALA A 266 -22.75 -11.79 -31.08
CA ALA A 266 -21.67 -11.26 -30.26
C ALA A 266 -22.16 -10.20 -29.25
N ALA A 267 -21.45 -10.04 -28.12
CA ALA A 267 -21.76 -9.01 -27.14
C ALA A 267 -20.51 -8.44 -26.47
N ILE A 268 -20.43 -7.10 -26.36
CA ILE A 268 -19.48 -6.39 -25.49
C ILE A 268 -20.13 -6.28 -24.11
N CYS A 269 -19.54 -6.93 -23.11
CA CYS A 269 -20.18 -7.10 -21.79
C CYS A 269 -19.21 -7.47 -20.66
N ASP A 270 -19.67 -7.32 -19.41
CA ASP A 270 -19.10 -8.03 -18.26
C ASP A 270 -19.43 -9.54 -18.35
N VAL A 271 -18.43 -10.31 -18.82
CA VAL A 271 -18.48 -11.77 -18.98
C VAL A 271 -18.73 -12.54 -17.68
N GLY A 272 -18.32 -12.01 -16.52
CA GLY A 272 -18.59 -12.64 -15.23
C GLY A 272 -20.06 -12.54 -14.85
N GLN A 273 -20.74 -11.51 -15.35
CA GLN A 273 -22.16 -11.29 -15.11
C GLN A 273 -23.06 -11.91 -16.19
N ILE A 274 -22.62 -11.99 -17.44
CA ILE A 274 -23.35 -12.59 -18.57
C ILE A 274 -22.78 -13.99 -18.84
N SER A 275 -23.26 -14.97 -18.07
CA SER A 275 -22.80 -16.37 -18.15
C SER A 275 -23.85 -17.20 -18.87
N GLY A 276 -23.48 -18.24 -19.62
CA GLY A 276 -24.43 -19.04 -20.41
C GLY A 276 -25.55 -19.79 -19.65
N ALA A 277 -25.70 -19.57 -18.34
CA ALA A 277 -26.82 -20.02 -17.51
C ALA A 277 -27.71 -18.84 -17.02
N ASP A 278 -27.73 -17.72 -17.75
CA ASP A 278 -28.30 -16.45 -17.32
C ASP A 278 -29.73 -16.57 -16.78
N LEU A 279 -29.90 -16.22 -15.50
CA LEU A 279 -31.21 -15.98 -14.90
C LEU A 279 -31.78 -14.70 -15.49
N VAL A 280 -32.74 -14.87 -16.41
CA VAL A 280 -33.50 -13.78 -17.02
C VAL A 280 -34.77 -13.54 -16.23
N ASP A 281 -35.02 -12.29 -15.82
CA ASP A 281 -36.29 -11.91 -15.21
C ASP A 281 -37.40 -11.95 -16.27
N GLY A 282 -38.36 -12.86 -16.10
CA GLY A 282 -39.44 -13.08 -17.07
C GLY A 282 -40.34 -11.87 -17.30
N ARG A 283 -40.45 -10.94 -16.33
CA ARG A 283 -41.22 -9.70 -16.51
C ARG A 283 -40.44 -8.71 -17.36
N ILE A 284 -39.17 -8.49 -17.05
CA ILE A 284 -38.27 -7.62 -17.85
C ILE A 284 -38.20 -8.14 -19.29
N LEU A 285 -38.02 -9.45 -19.48
CA LEU A 285 -38.00 -10.07 -20.80
C LEU A 285 -39.29 -9.81 -21.59
N LYS A 286 -40.46 -9.95 -20.95
CA LYS A 286 -41.75 -9.66 -21.60
C LYS A 286 -41.85 -8.19 -22.01
N LEU A 287 -41.40 -7.27 -21.16
CA LEU A 287 -41.43 -5.83 -21.44
C LEU A 287 -40.50 -5.48 -22.62
N ILE A 288 -39.27 -5.98 -22.64
CA ILE A 288 -38.34 -5.77 -23.76
C ILE A 288 -38.90 -6.34 -25.07
N ARG A 289 -39.52 -7.54 -25.06
CA ARG A 289 -40.20 -8.07 -26.26
C ARG A 289 -41.35 -7.20 -26.73
N THR A 290 -42.07 -6.57 -25.80
CA THR A 290 -43.18 -5.65 -26.12
C THR A 290 -42.64 -4.39 -26.80
N ILE A 291 -41.53 -3.84 -26.27
CA ILE A 291 -40.81 -2.70 -26.87
C ILE A 291 -40.29 -3.07 -28.28
N ALA A 292 -39.69 -4.25 -28.43
CA ALA A 292 -39.14 -4.73 -29.71
C ALA A 292 -40.18 -4.94 -30.81
N THR A 293 -41.35 -5.50 -30.47
CA THR A 293 -42.39 -5.85 -31.47
C THR A 293 -43.36 -4.71 -31.75
N GLY A 294 -43.54 -3.78 -30.81
CA GLY A 294 -44.53 -2.71 -30.91
C GLY A 294 -45.98 -3.19 -30.98
N THR A 295 -46.30 -4.40 -30.50
CA THR A 295 -47.64 -5.00 -30.60
C THR A 295 -48.39 -5.06 -29.27
N ASP A 296 -49.67 -4.63 -29.33
CA ASP A 296 -50.73 -4.80 -28.33
C ASP A 296 -50.99 -6.29 -28.07
N ALA A 297 -50.99 -6.69 -26.79
CA ALA A 297 -51.83 -7.80 -26.35
C ALA A 297 -53.26 -7.27 -26.12
N GLY A 298 -53.94 -6.85 -27.19
CA GLY A 298 -55.36 -6.49 -27.17
C GLY A 298 -55.71 -5.10 -27.72
N ALA A 299 -55.88 -5.04 -29.04
CA ALA A 299 -56.55 -4.01 -29.85
C ALA A 299 -57.11 -2.74 -29.16
N ALA A 300 -56.44 -1.60 -29.32
CA ALA A 300 -57.01 -0.35 -29.87
C ALA A 300 -55.94 0.76 -30.04
N ALA A 301 -55.75 1.20 -31.29
CA ALA A 301 -55.14 2.45 -31.75
C ALA A 301 -54.36 3.33 -30.74
N GLY A 302 -53.02 3.35 -30.87
CA GLY A 302 -52.15 4.42 -30.36
C GLY A 302 -50.71 3.96 -30.18
N SER A 303 -49.74 4.81 -30.51
CA SER A 303 -48.28 4.62 -30.31
C SER A 303 -47.83 4.55 -28.83
N GLY A 304 -48.73 4.17 -27.91
CA GLY A 304 -48.53 4.21 -26.46
C GLY A 304 -47.97 2.92 -25.85
N ALA A 305 -48.16 1.75 -26.48
CA ALA A 305 -47.85 0.46 -25.86
C ALA A 305 -46.34 0.23 -25.56
N SER A 306 -45.44 0.71 -26.43
CA SER A 306 -43.99 0.67 -26.17
C SER A 306 -43.58 1.61 -25.04
N VAL A 307 -44.18 2.80 -25.00
CA VAL A 307 -43.96 3.82 -23.96
C VAL A 307 -44.51 3.35 -22.61
N ASP A 308 -45.65 2.68 -22.59
CA ASP A 308 -46.24 2.08 -21.39
C ASP A 308 -45.40 0.91 -20.88
N ALA A 309 -44.92 0.04 -21.79
CA ALA A 309 -44.02 -1.05 -21.43
C ALA A 309 -42.69 -0.52 -20.87
N LEU A 310 -42.16 0.57 -21.45
CA LEU A 310 -40.97 1.23 -20.95
C LEU A 310 -41.21 1.85 -19.55
N THR A 311 -42.34 2.52 -19.36
CA THR A 311 -42.73 3.09 -18.06
C THR A 311 -42.84 2.00 -17.00
N LEU A 312 -43.50 0.88 -17.31
CA LEU A 312 -43.61 -0.28 -16.41
C LEU A 312 -42.26 -0.92 -16.09
N LEU A 313 -41.33 -0.94 -17.05
CA LEU A 313 -39.96 -1.42 -16.84
C LEU A 313 -39.22 -0.53 -15.84
N VAL A 314 -39.28 0.80 -16.05
CA VAL A 314 -38.65 1.79 -15.19
C VAL A 314 -39.23 1.73 -13.78
N ASP A 315 -40.55 1.69 -13.64
CA ASP A 315 -41.25 1.60 -12.35
C ASP A 315 -40.91 0.29 -11.62
N TYR A 316 -40.92 -0.85 -12.33
CA TYR A 316 -40.54 -2.14 -11.76
C TYR A 316 -39.09 -2.10 -11.24
N ALA A 317 -38.16 -1.59 -12.05
CA ALA A 317 -36.76 -1.50 -11.68
C ALA A 317 -36.53 -0.54 -10.50
N GLN A 318 -37.27 0.57 -10.41
CA GLN A 318 -37.20 1.54 -9.31
C GLN A 318 -37.82 1.01 -8.01
N SER A 319 -38.98 0.33 -8.07
CA SER A 319 -39.69 -0.22 -6.90
C SER A 319 -38.86 -1.27 -6.13
N GLN A 320 -37.85 -1.83 -6.78
CA GLN A 320 -36.95 -2.85 -6.23
C GLN A 320 -35.58 -2.30 -5.82
N ARG A 321 -35.40 -0.97 -5.71
CA ARG A 321 -34.17 -0.35 -5.18
C ARG A 321 -34.03 -0.65 -3.67
N ARG A 322 -32.84 -1.08 -3.25
CA ARG A 322 -32.44 -1.01 -1.83
C ARG A 322 -32.09 0.45 -1.50
N ALA A 323 -32.52 0.92 -0.33
CA ALA A 323 -32.18 2.26 0.16
C ALA A 323 -30.65 2.37 0.39
N PRO A 324 -30.02 3.52 0.07
CA PRO A 324 -28.64 3.77 0.45
C PRO A 324 -28.52 3.85 1.98
N ALA A 325 -27.43 3.29 2.52
CA ALA A 325 -27.14 3.37 3.95
C ALA A 325 -26.82 4.83 4.33
N ALA A 326 -27.44 5.32 5.39
CA ALA A 326 -27.16 6.64 5.94
C ALA A 326 -25.71 6.71 6.46
N PRO A 327 -24.96 7.81 6.24
CA PRO A 327 -23.67 8.00 6.88
C PRO A 327 -23.87 8.14 8.40
N LYS A 328 -23.13 7.35 9.17
CA LYS A 328 -23.10 7.47 10.64
C LYS A 328 -22.23 8.65 11.05
N ARG A 329 -22.72 9.47 11.98
CA ARG A 329 -21.93 10.50 12.69
C ARG A 329 -20.69 9.84 13.30
N VAL A 330 -19.51 10.19 12.81
CA VAL A 330 -18.24 9.95 13.52
C VAL A 330 -18.21 10.91 14.70
N GLN A 331 -17.86 10.43 15.89
CA GLN A 331 -17.61 11.30 17.03
C GLN A 331 -16.30 12.04 16.75
N GLU A 332 -16.37 13.35 16.52
CA GLU A 332 -15.17 14.16 16.26
C GLU A 332 -14.53 14.58 17.59
N PHE A 333 -13.24 14.29 17.75
CA PHE A 333 -12.39 14.79 18.83
C PHE A 333 -11.51 15.91 18.29
N ASP A 334 -11.06 16.82 19.16
CA ASP A 334 -10.11 17.85 18.73
C ASP A 334 -8.76 17.22 18.34
N ASP A 335 -8.17 17.73 17.27
CA ASP A 335 -6.94 17.21 16.68
C ASP A 335 -5.82 18.28 16.57
N PRO A 336 -5.25 18.72 17.70
CA PRO A 336 -4.12 19.65 17.68
C PRO A 336 -2.87 19.02 17.08
N PHE A 337 -2.69 17.70 17.22
CA PHE A 337 -1.53 17.00 16.69
C PHE A 337 -1.53 16.98 15.15
N GLY A 338 -2.65 16.63 14.53
CA GLY A 338 -2.81 16.65 13.08
C GLY A 338 -2.60 18.04 12.48
N ARG A 339 -3.11 19.09 13.14
CA ARG A 339 -2.85 20.48 12.75
C ARG A 339 -1.37 20.85 12.87
N ALA A 340 -0.71 20.44 13.95
CA ALA A 340 0.71 20.69 14.17
C ALA A 340 1.62 19.98 13.16
N LEU A 341 1.22 18.81 12.65
CA LEU A 341 1.93 18.13 11.55
C LEU A 341 1.80 18.88 10.21
N GLN A 342 0.72 19.63 10.01
CA GLN A 342 0.47 20.41 8.79
C GLN A 342 1.08 21.82 8.83
N ASP A 343 1.38 22.34 10.02
CA ASP A 343 2.03 23.64 10.24
C ASP A 343 3.45 23.46 10.82
N PRO A 344 4.48 23.46 9.96
CA PRO A 344 5.88 23.34 10.38
C PRO A 344 6.38 24.54 11.19
N GLN A 345 5.68 25.68 11.16
CA GLN A 345 6.08 26.93 11.83
C GLN A 345 5.28 27.20 13.11
N GLY A 346 4.28 26.38 13.42
CA GLY A 346 3.45 26.52 14.62
C GLY A 346 4.17 26.17 15.92
N ASP A 347 3.53 26.47 17.04
CA ASP A 347 4.08 26.25 18.39
C ASP A 347 4.47 24.78 18.65
N PRO A 348 5.52 24.51 19.45
CA PRO A 348 5.97 23.15 19.77
C PRO A 348 4.87 22.27 20.35
N VAL A 349 4.83 21.01 19.90
CA VAL A 349 3.90 20.00 20.44
C VAL A 349 4.49 19.36 21.69
N PHE A 350 3.69 19.19 22.73
CA PHE A 350 4.02 18.41 23.91
C PHE A 350 3.15 17.15 23.95
N ILE A 351 3.78 15.99 23.73
CA ILE A 351 3.13 14.68 23.85
C ILE A 351 3.37 14.18 25.29
N LEU A 352 2.34 13.65 25.94
CA LEU A 352 2.42 12.97 27.23
C LEU A 352 2.25 11.47 27.02
N GLU A 353 3.28 10.70 27.35
CA GLU A 353 3.25 9.24 27.24
C GLU A 353 2.60 8.59 28.46
N LEU A 354 1.42 8.02 28.25
CA LEU A 354 0.64 7.34 29.28
C LEU A 354 0.89 5.84 29.20
N ALA A 355 1.58 5.31 30.22
CA ALA A 355 1.91 3.89 30.32
C ALA A 355 0.95 3.15 31.27
N PRO A 356 0.09 2.23 30.77
CA PRO A 356 -0.84 1.52 31.62
C PRO A 356 -0.12 0.48 32.49
N SER A 357 -0.57 0.36 33.74
CA SER A 357 -0.15 -0.69 34.68
C SER A 357 -1.34 -1.18 35.51
N GLU A 358 -1.27 -2.42 36.03
CA GLU A 358 -2.38 -3.09 36.72
C GLU A 358 -2.95 -2.31 37.93
N GLY A 359 -2.15 -1.41 38.54
CA GLY A 359 -2.58 -0.52 39.63
C GLY A 359 -2.53 0.97 39.31
N GLY A 360 -2.28 1.36 38.06
CA GLY A 360 -2.05 2.75 37.65
C GLY A 360 -3.07 3.31 36.65
N LEU A 361 -4.13 2.56 36.34
CA LEU A 361 -5.14 2.99 35.36
C LEU A 361 -5.86 4.28 35.77
N ASP A 362 -6.29 4.38 37.02
CA ASP A 362 -6.98 5.58 37.52
C ASP A 362 -6.08 6.82 37.44
N GLN A 363 -4.76 6.64 37.59
CA GLN A 363 -3.79 7.74 37.51
C GLN A 363 -3.67 8.29 36.08
N ILE A 364 -3.58 7.42 35.07
CA ILE A 364 -3.50 7.88 33.68
C ILE A 364 -4.80 8.55 33.21
N LEU A 365 -5.96 8.07 33.68
CA LEU A 365 -7.25 8.69 33.37
C LEU A 365 -7.40 10.05 34.05
N ALA A 366 -6.96 10.18 35.31
CA ALA A 366 -6.94 11.46 36.02
C ALA A 366 -6.04 12.48 35.31
N VAL A 367 -4.84 12.10 34.87
CA VAL A 367 -3.95 12.98 34.10
C VAL A 367 -4.62 13.47 32.81
N ALA A 368 -5.29 12.57 32.07
CA ALA A 368 -6.00 12.93 30.84
C ALA A 368 -7.18 13.88 31.09
N GLU A 369 -7.93 13.69 32.18
CA GLU A 369 -9.04 14.57 32.56
C GLU A 369 -8.54 15.95 33.02
N GLU A 370 -7.51 16.00 33.87
CA GLU A 370 -6.94 17.24 34.39
C GLU A 370 -6.30 18.10 33.29
N ALA A 371 -5.76 17.48 32.24
CA ALA A 371 -5.13 18.15 31.11
C ALA A 371 -6.13 18.57 29.99
N ARG A 372 -7.45 18.44 30.21
CA ARG A 372 -8.49 18.78 29.22
C ARG A 372 -8.36 20.19 28.65
N ASP A 373 -8.01 21.18 29.47
CA ASP A 373 -7.90 22.58 29.04
C ASP A 373 -6.47 23.01 28.69
N GLU A 374 -5.52 22.07 28.62
CA GLU A 374 -4.11 22.32 28.32
C GLU A 374 -3.68 21.70 26.99
N ASP A 375 -2.70 22.31 26.31
CA ASP A 375 -2.21 21.90 24.99
C ASP A 375 -1.28 20.67 25.05
N TYR A 376 -1.80 19.54 25.54
CA TYR A 376 -1.13 18.25 25.52
C TYR A 376 -1.79 17.28 24.54
N VAL A 377 -0.95 16.52 23.86
CA VAL A 377 -1.34 15.35 23.06
C VAL A 377 -1.01 14.10 23.87
N PHE A 378 -1.86 13.08 23.86
CA PHE A 378 -1.59 11.85 24.61
C PHE A 378 -1.11 10.75 23.67
N THR A 379 -0.09 10.01 24.07
CA THR A 379 0.25 8.72 23.45
C THR A 379 0.05 7.61 24.47
N ILE A 380 -0.45 6.46 24.04
CA ILE A 380 -0.78 5.35 24.93
C ILE A 380 0.12 4.19 24.61
N THR A 381 0.98 3.83 25.56
CA THR A 381 1.95 2.76 25.33
C THR A 381 1.28 1.41 25.28
N ASP A 382 1.85 0.53 24.46
CA ASP A 382 1.50 -0.87 24.47
C ASP A 382 2.07 -1.53 25.74
N THR A 383 1.32 -2.45 26.34
CA THR A 383 1.67 -3.01 27.65
C THR A 383 3.03 -3.71 27.62
N PRO A 384 4.05 -3.23 28.38
CA PRO A 384 5.39 -3.81 28.38
C PRO A 384 5.35 -5.29 28.77
N GLY A 385 6.04 -6.15 28.01
CA GLY A 385 6.17 -7.57 28.32
C GLY A 385 4.87 -8.40 28.31
N GLY A 386 3.74 -7.83 27.86
CA GLY A 386 2.46 -8.55 27.76
C GLY A 386 1.71 -8.71 29.09
N GLN A 387 1.81 -7.73 30.00
CA GLN A 387 0.98 -7.72 31.21
C GLN A 387 -0.52 -7.67 30.89
N ARG A 388 -1.36 -8.13 31.81
CA ARG A 388 -2.82 -8.25 31.64
C ARG A 388 -3.54 -6.94 31.98
N THR A 389 -3.21 -5.86 31.28
CA THR A 389 -3.95 -4.59 31.37
C THR A 389 -4.88 -4.42 30.16
N PRO A 390 -5.90 -3.54 30.23
CA PRO A 390 -6.62 -3.11 29.04
C PRO A 390 -5.64 -2.62 27.97
N GLY A 391 -5.85 -3.06 26.73
CA GLY A 391 -4.99 -2.68 25.61
C GLY A 391 -5.15 -1.20 25.24
N PRO A 392 -4.20 -0.64 24.47
CA PRO A 392 -4.21 0.77 24.07
C PRO A 392 -5.54 1.22 23.46
N ASP A 393 -6.19 0.38 22.65
CA ASP A 393 -7.45 0.67 21.97
C ASP A 393 -8.57 1.10 22.92
N THR A 394 -8.72 0.38 24.03
CA THR A 394 -9.81 0.63 24.99
C THR A 394 -9.52 1.89 25.78
N LEU A 395 -8.26 2.08 26.17
CA LEU A 395 -7.82 3.27 26.91
C LEU A 395 -7.87 4.52 26.03
N ALA A 396 -7.58 4.41 24.74
CA ALA A 396 -7.59 5.52 23.80
C ALA A 396 -8.96 6.18 23.68
N LEU A 397 -10.01 5.37 23.57
CA LEU A 397 -11.37 5.91 23.51
C LEU A 397 -11.77 6.61 24.80
N GLU A 398 -11.36 6.08 25.95
CA GLU A 398 -11.68 6.69 27.25
C GLU A 398 -10.90 7.99 27.46
N ILE A 399 -9.60 7.99 27.17
CA ILE A 399 -8.76 9.19 27.20
C ILE A 399 -9.28 10.24 26.23
N ALA A 400 -9.73 9.85 25.04
CA ALA A 400 -10.31 10.78 24.07
C ALA A 400 -11.58 11.44 24.60
N ARG A 401 -12.45 10.68 25.27
CA ARG A 401 -13.66 11.21 25.90
C ARG A 401 -13.36 12.11 27.09
N LEU A 402 -12.39 11.75 27.93
CA LEU A 402 -12.03 12.52 29.12
C LEU A 402 -11.31 13.81 28.76
N SER A 403 -10.36 13.77 27.82
CA SER A 403 -9.59 14.95 27.41
C SER A 403 -10.26 15.79 26.32
N GLY A 404 -11.23 15.23 25.60
CA GLY A 404 -11.83 15.87 24.41
C GLY A 404 -10.92 15.87 23.18
N ARG A 405 -9.73 15.24 23.26
CA ARG A 405 -8.71 15.24 22.21
C ARG A 405 -8.41 13.84 21.71
N GLN A 406 -8.03 13.73 20.45
CA GLN A 406 -7.61 12.47 19.86
C GLN A 406 -6.21 12.06 20.34
N PRO A 407 -6.05 10.92 21.05
CA PRO A 407 -4.73 10.38 21.36
C PRO A 407 -4.07 9.70 20.16
N ILE A 408 -2.76 9.53 20.25
CA ILE A 408 -1.94 8.65 19.42
C ILE A 408 -2.05 7.23 19.99
N VAL A 409 -2.53 6.28 19.18
CA VAL A 409 -2.77 4.89 19.62
C VAL A 409 -1.66 3.96 19.14
N ASN A 410 -0.96 3.31 20.07
CA ASN A 410 0.06 2.33 19.71
C ASN A 410 -0.55 1.02 19.21
N LEU A 411 -0.21 0.64 17.98
CA LEU A 411 -0.56 -0.64 17.38
C LEU A 411 0.70 -1.51 17.28
N SER A 412 0.68 -2.63 17.99
CA SER A 412 1.85 -3.48 18.23
C SER A 412 1.72 -4.84 17.56
N CYS A 413 2.73 -5.24 16.79
CA CYS A 413 2.72 -6.49 16.03
C CYS A 413 3.04 -7.75 16.87
N LYS A 414 3.27 -7.62 18.18
CA LYS A 414 3.75 -8.73 19.04
C LYS A 414 2.77 -9.91 19.15
N SER A 415 1.48 -9.62 19.23
CA SER A 415 0.44 -10.60 19.61
C SER A 415 -0.69 -10.77 18.59
N ASP A 416 -0.74 -9.94 17.55
CA ASP A 416 -1.82 -9.93 16.57
C ASP A 416 -1.29 -10.20 15.16
N ASP A 417 -2.08 -10.92 14.37
CA ASP A 417 -1.85 -11.06 12.94
C ASP A 417 -2.34 -9.80 12.18
N ARG A 418 -2.02 -9.72 10.89
CA ARG A 418 -2.43 -8.58 10.03
C ARG A 418 -3.94 -8.33 10.05
N ASN A 419 -4.75 -9.39 10.11
CA ASN A 419 -6.21 -9.26 10.10
C ASN A 419 -6.73 -8.66 11.41
N ALA A 420 -6.18 -9.08 12.55
CA ALA A 420 -6.49 -8.51 13.85
C ALA A 420 -6.06 -7.03 13.94
N LEU A 421 -4.85 -6.69 13.49
CA LEU A 421 -4.35 -5.31 13.46
C LEU A 421 -5.22 -4.41 12.57
N ILE A 422 -5.56 -4.85 11.35
CA ILE A 422 -6.43 -4.10 10.43
C ILE A 422 -7.83 -3.91 11.01
N ARG A 423 -8.43 -4.95 11.60
CA ARG A 423 -9.74 -4.83 12.25
C ARG A 423 -9.73 -3.83 13.41
N ARG A 424 -8.67 -3.84 14.22
CA ARG A 424 -8.48 -2.87 15.32
C ARG A 424 -8.36 -1.45 14.78
N ALA A 425 -7.53 -1.23 13.77
CA ALA A 425 -7.36 0.08 13.12
C ALA A 425 -8.68 0.61 12.53
N LEU A 426 -9.42 -0.23 11.78
CA LEU A 426 -10.73 0.15 11.22
C LEU A 426 -11.76 0.45 12.31
N ALA A 427 -11.76 -0.32 13.40
CA ALA A 427 -12.67 -0.08 14.52
C ALA A 427 -12.38 1.27 15.19
N LEU A 428 -11.13 1.58 15.47
CA LEU A 428 -10.70 2.85 16.07
C LEU A 428 -10.98 4.03 15.13
N TYR A 429 -10.67 3.87 13.85
CA TYR A 429 -10.93 4.90 12.83
C TYR A 429 -12.42 5.27 12.77
N HIS A 430 -13.31 4.28 12.73
CA HIS A 430 -14.76 4.54 12.74
C HIS A 430 -15.30 5.05 14.09
N GLN A 431 -14.50 5.07 15.15
CA GLN A 431 -14.81 5.74 16.41
C GLN A 431 -14.25 7.18 16.47
N GLY A 432 -13.60 7.66 15.39
CA GLY A 432 -13.02 9.00 15.32
C GLY A 432 -11.58 9.09 15.82
N LEU A 433 -10.84 7.97 15.85
CA LEU A 433 -9.41 7.94 16.21
C LEU A 433 -8.54 7.61 14.98
N HIS A 434 -7.77 8.58 14.53
CA HIS A 434 -7.06 8.62 13.25
C HIS A 434 -5.53 8.70 13.39
N HIS A 435 -4.97 8.73 14.61
CA HIS A 435 -3.51 8.71 14.83
C HIS A 435 -3.05 7.34 15.32
N PHE A 436 -2.38 6.58 14.46
CA PHE A 436 -1.87 5.25 14.81
C PHE A 436 -0.34 5.22 14.79
N PHE A 437 0.24 4.69 15.87
CA PHE A 437 1.68 4.55 16.02
C PHE A 437 2.09 3.10 15.82
N ALA A 438 2.70 2.80 14.67
CA ALA A 438 3.08 1.47 14.26
C ALA A 438 4.39 1.03 14.93
N VAL A 439 4.30 0.00 15.79
CA VAL A 439 5.45 -0.56 16.52
C VAL A 439 5.52 -2.08 16.39
N THR A 440 6.75 -2.61 16.38
CA THR A 440 6.98 -4.05 16.35
C THR A 440 6.50 -4.71 17.64
N GLY A 441 6.73 -4.05 18.78
CA GLY A 441 6.42 -4.57 20.11
C GLY A 441 7.53 -5.43 20.73
N ASP A 442 7.36 -5.66 22.03
CA ASP A 442 8.27 -6.48 22.84
C ASP A 442 8.01 -7.98 22.66
N TYR A 443 9.05 -8.78 22.89
CA TYR A 443 8.92 -10.23 22.87
C TYR A 443 8.19 -10.72 24.13
N THR A 444 7.14 -11.52 23.95
CA THR A 444 6.31 -12.02 25.05
C THR A 444 6.81 -13.38 25.57
N THR A 445 6.95 -13.54 26.89
CA THR A 445 7.47 -14.77 27.52
C THR A 445 6.37 -15.75 27.98
N GLY A 446 5.09 -15.34 27.96
CA GLY A 446 3.95 -16.12 28.46
C GLY A 446 2.99 -16.70 27.39
N GLY A 447 3.23 -16.43 26.11
CA GLY A 447 2.39 -16.87 24.99
C GLY A 447 3.19 -17.01 23.69
N LYS A 448 2.61 -17.63 22.67
CA LYS A 448 3.28 -17.77 21.36
C LYS A 448 3.34 -16.39 20.69
N PRO A 449 4.54 -15.82 20.45
CA PRO A 449 4.67 -14.56 19.75
C PRO A 449 4.22 -14.73 18.28
N ILE A 450 3.47 -13.75 17.75
CA ILE A 450 2.94 -13.81 16.37
C ILE A 450 3.91 -13.15 15.40
N PHE A 451 4.14 -11.84 15.52
CA PHE A 451 4.99 -11.05 14.62
C PHE A 451 4.74 -11.35 13.13
N ASP A 452 3.47 -11.40 12.73
CA ASP A 452 3.07 -11.55 11.32
C ASP A 452 3.50 -10.33 10.48
N LEU A 453 3.47 -9.14 11.10
CA LEU A 453 4.00 -7.90 10.56
C LEU A 453 5.14 -7.39 11.46
N ASP A 454 6.03 -6.56 10.88
CA ASP A 454 6.89 -5.67 11.65
C ASP A 454 6.35 -4.22 11.57
N ALA A 455 6.97 -3.27 12.28
CA ALA A 455 6.50 -1.88 12.31
C ALA A 455 6.43 -1.23 10.92
N VAL A 456 7.31 -1.61 9.99
CA VAL A 456 7.34 -1.06 8.63
C VAL A 456 6.19 -1.64 7.81
N ASN A 457 5.98 -2.96 7.90
CA ASN A 457 4.87 -3.62 7.25
C ASN A 457 3.50 -3.19 7.82
N LEU A 458 3.41 -2.87 9.12
CA LEU A 458 2.20 -2.29 9.70
C LEU A 458 1.96 -0.87 9.20
N ALA A 459 3.00 -0.03 9.11
CA ALA A 459 2.87 1.30 8.49
C ALA A 459 2.38 1.18 7.04
N MET A 460 2.96 0.26 6.26
CA MET A 460 2.52 -0.02 4.88
C MET A 460 1.06 -0.49 4.83
N ALA A 461 0.62 -1.34 5.76
CA ALA A 461 -0.76 -1.78 5.83
C ALA A 461 -1.72 -0.63 6.12
N LEU A 462 -1.37 0.26 7.06
CA LEU A 462 -2.15 1.45 7.37
C LEU A 462 -2.19 2.43 6.19
N ASP A 463 -1.07 2.64 5.50
CA ASP A 463 -1.01 3.51 4.32
C ASP A 463 -1.81 2.93 3.15
N THR A 464 -1.80 1.62 2.97
CA THR A 464 -2.66 0.92 1.99
C THR A 464 -4.14 1.24 2.26
N LEU A 465 -4.58 1.17 3.52
CA LEU A 465 -5.95 1.55 3.89
C LEU A 465 -6.19 3.06 3.72
N ARG A 466 -5.22 3.91 4.06
CA ARG A 466 -5.30 5.37 3.83
C ARG A 466 -5.58 5.69 2.36
N ARG A 467 -4.95 4.96 1.43
CA ARG A 467 -5.13 5.09 -0.03
C ARG A 467 -6.41 4.42 -0.57
N GLY A 468 -7.21 3.79 0.28
CA GLY A 468 -8.44 3.11 -0.13
C GLY A 468 -8.23 1.79 -0.86
N LEU A 469 -7.18 1.09 -0.46
CA LEU A 469 -6.85 -0.25 -0.92
C LEU A 469 -7.02 -1.26 0.22
N GLU A 470 -7.22 -2.52 -0.13
CA GLU A 470 -7.18 -3.67 0.78
C GLU A 470 -5.73 -4.12 0.98
N PHE A 471 -5.39 -4.56 2.19
CA PHE A 471 -4.08 -5.15 2.48
C PHE A 471 -4.20 -6.65 2.75
N PRO A 472 -3.30 -7.50 2.23
CA PRO A 472 -2.11 -7.21 1.44
C PRO A 472 -2.36 -7.17 -0.08
N ASP A 473 -3.61 -7.39 -0.50
CA ASP A 473 -3.97 -7.65 -1.90
C ASP A 473 -3.91 -6.39 -2.78
N LEU A 474 -3.83 -5.19 -2.22
CA LEU A 474 -3.76 -3.91 -2.93
C LEU A 474 -4.93 -3.69 -3.91
N LEU A 475 -6.04 -4.37 -3.71
CA LEU A 475 -7.27 -4.19 -4.49
C LEU A 475 -8.08 -3.01 -3.94
N PRO A 476 -8.92 -2.35 -4.76
CA PRO A 476 -9.78 -1.27 -4.26
C PRO A 476 -10.67 -1.69 -3.08
N ARG A 477 -10.70 -0.87 -2.02
CA ARG A 477 -11.49 -1.12 -0.82
C ARG A 477 -12.94 -0.71 -1.02
N ALA A 478 -13.87 -1.58 -0.62
CA ALA A 478 -15.30 -1.27 -0.65
C ALA A 478 -15.67 -0.07 0.26
N GLY A 479 -14.92 0.11 1.35
CA GLY A 479 -15.08 1.20 2.32
C GLY A 479 -14.35 2.50 1.96
N GLY A 480 -13.95 2.71 0.70
CA GLY A 480 -13.27 3.94 0.26
C GLY A 480 -11.86 4.10 0.83
N ALA A 481 -11.33 5.33 0.89
CA ALA A 481 -10.06 5.66 1.56
C ALA A 481 -10.26 5.91 3.06
N LEU A 482 -9.23 5.72 3.89
CA LEU A 482 -9.23 6.21 5.28
C LEU A 482 -8.61 7.60 5.31
N GLU A 483 -9.40 8.61 4.95
CA GLU A 483 -8.99 10.01 4.92
C GLU A 483 -8.51 10.47 6.32
N ASP A 484 -7.57 11.41 6.37
CA ASP A 484 -6.97 11.96 7.60
C ASP A 484 -6.22 10.98 8.52
N LEU A 485 -6.09 9.70 8.13
CA LEU A 485 -5.27 8.75 8.89
C LEU A 485 -3.80 9.21 8.93
N ARG A 486 -3.25 9.35 10.13
CA ARG A 486 -1.83 9.63 10.38
C ARG A 486 -1.13 8.43 10.99
N ILE A 487 0.08 8.18 10.51
CA ILE A 487 0.86 6.99 10.81
C ILE A 487 2.20 7.43 11.41
N GLY A 488 2.39 7.19 12.70
CA GLY A 488 3.66 7.40 13.38
C GLY A 488 4.49 6.12 13.48
N SER A 489 5.80 6.26 13.71
CA SER A 489 6.64 5.10 14.02
C SER A 489 7.86 5.41 14.89
N ALA A 490 8.40 4.41 15.59
CA ALA A 490 9.52 4.60 16.52
C ALA A 490 10.91 4.60 15.83
N VAL A 491 11.87 5.38 16.31
CA VAL A 491 13.28 5.27 15.88
C VAL A 491 14.21 5.27 17.10
N SER A 492 15.28 4.48 17.07
CA SER A 492 16.29 4.54 18.13
C SER A 492 17.61 5.08 17.58
N PRO A 493 17.94 6.37 17.78
CA PRO A 493 19.23 6.91 17.38
C PRO A 493 20.36 6.47 18.34
N PHE A 494 20.04 5.89 19.49
CA PHE A 494 21.00 5.51 20.54
C PHE A 494 21.72 4.19 20.24
N LYS A 495 22.42 4.17 19.10
CA LYS A 495 23.27 3.06 18.66
C LYS A 495 24.70 3.52 18.53
N TYR A 496 25.62 2.68 18.98
CA TYR A 496 27.04 3.03 19.18
C TYR A 496 27.98 2.08 18.44
N SER A 497 27.44 1.26 17.53
CA SER A 497 28.18 0.50 16.52
C SER A 497 27.78 1.00 15.13
N GLU A 498 28.68 0.88 14.14
CA GLU A 498 28.37 1.27 12.75
C GLU A 498 27.18 0.48 12.19
N ALA A 499 27.19 -0.84 12.35
CA ALA A 499 26.13 -1.73 11.86
C ALA A 499 24.75 -1.42 12.45
N ASP A 500 24.63 -1.21 13.76
CA ASP A 500 23.32 -0.93 14.38
C ASP A 500 22.81 0.47 14.04
N THR A 501 23.71 1.45 13.92
CA THR A 501 23.37 2.83 13.53
C THR A 501 22.78 2.85 12.12
N TRP A 502 23.50 2.25 11.16
CA TRP A 502 22.99 2.14 9.79
C TRP A 502 21.73 1.30 9.69
N GLY A 503 21.60 0.24 10.49
CA GLY A 503 20.37 -0.55 10.56
C GLY A 503 19.14 0.27 10.98
N GLN A 504 19.30 1.22 11.91
CA GLN A 504 18.21 2.12 12.32
C GLN A 504 17.89 3.16 11.24
N TYR A 505 18.89 3.76 10.61
CA TYR A 505 18.67 4.78 9.57
C TYR A 505 18.11 4.22 8.26
N MET A 506 18.60 3.05 7.82
CA MET A 506 17.96 2.29 6.75
C MET A 506 16.49 1.99 7.08
N LYS A 507 16.18 1.65 8.33
CA LYS A 507 14.80 1.42 8.76
C LYS A 507 13.95 2.69 8.77
N VAL A 508 14.52 3.86 9.07
CA VAL A 508 13.83 5.17 8.93
C VAL A 508 13.45 5.42 7.47
N TRP A 509 14.38 5.18 6.53
CA TRP A 509 14.10 5.30 5.09
C TRP A 509 12.90 4.43 4.69
N LYS A 510 12.89 3.17 5.12
CA LYS A 510 11.77 2.26 4.85
C LYS A 510 10.46 2.73 5.48
N LYS A 511 10.49 3.29 6.69
CA LYS A 511 9.28 3.80 7.36
C LYS A 511 8.67 4.97 6.62
N ARG A 512 9.50 5.90 6.14
CA ARG A 512 9.06 6.99 5.28
C ARG A 512 8.41 6.45 4.00
N GLY A 513 9.08 5.53 3.31
CA GLY A 513 8.54 4.89 2.10
C GLY A 513 7.30 4.02 2.35
N ALA A 514 7.12 3.49 3.55
CA ALA A 514 5.92 2.75 3.98
C ALA A 514 4.74 3.66 4.34
N GLY A 515 4.90 4.99 4.26
CA GLY A 515 3.83 5.96 4.51
C GLY A 515 3.80 6.53 5.94
N ALA A 516 4.84 6.37 6.75
CA ALA A 516 4.91 7.05 8.04
C ALA A 516 5.01 8.58 7.86
N ASP A 517 4.23 9.31 8.64
CA ASP A 517 4.15 10.78 8.63
C ASP A 517 5.12 11.42 9.63
N TYR A 518 5.40 10.75 10.76
CA TYR A 518 6.27 11.28 11.81
C TYR A 518 7.00 10.15 12.59
N LEU A 519 8.05 10.54 13.32
CA LEU A 519 8.81 9.64 14.19
C LEU A 519 8.75 10.07 15.65
N ILE A 520 8.75 9.09 16.57
CA ILE A 520 9.05 9.32 17.99
C ILE A 520 10.34 8.57 18.32
N THR A 521 11.30 9.20 19.00
CA THR A 521 12.56 8.53 19.34
C THR A 521 12.37 7.60 20.54
N GLN A 522 13.15 6.53 20.63
CA GLN A 522 13.28 5.75 21.86
C GLN A 522 13.91 6.58 22.99
N LEU A 523 13.85 6.08 24.22
CA LEU A 523 14.55 6.64 25.39
C LEU A 523 16.06 6.75 25.16
N GLY A 524 16.61 7.95 25.31
CA GLY A 524 18.05 8.17 25.44
C GLY A 524 18.38 9.59 25.91
N TYR A 525 19.65 9.82 26.20
CA TYR A 525 20.13 11.06 26.86
C TYR A 525 21.22 11.78 26.08
N ASP A 526 21.72 11.16 25.01
CA ASP A 526 22.86 11.62 24.23
C ASP A 526 22.43 12.61 23.15
N VAL A 527 22.71 13.90 23.37
CA VAL A 527 22.35 15.00 22.46
C VAL A 527 23.01 14.85 21.09
N ALA A 528 24.24 14.32 21.03
CA ALA A 528 24.92 14.10 19.76
C ALA A 528 24.16 13.07 18.91
N LYS A 529 23.55 12.04 19.51
CA LYS A 529 22.72 11.07 18.77
C LYS A 529 21.38 11.64 18.31
N PHE A 530 20.76 12.56 19.06
CA PHE A 530 19.60 13.30 18.56
C PHE A 530 19.98 14.15 17.34
N GLN A 531 21.10 14.86 17.40
CA GLN A 531 21.62 15.66 16.30
C GLN A 531 22.00 14.78 15.09
N GLU A 532 22.63 13.62 15.31
CA GLU A 532 23.03 12.66 14.28
C GLU A 532 21.85 12.25 13.40
N LEU A 533 20.72 11.90 14.02
CA LEU A 533 19.49 11.55 13.30
C LEU A 533 19.02 12.71 12.41
N LYS A 534 18.98 13.94 12.94
CA LYS A 534 18.54 15.11 12.19
C LYS A 534 19.47 15.43 11.02
N LEU A 535 20.78 15.37 11.23
CA LEU A 535 21.78 15.59 10.19
C LEU A 535 21.69 14.52 9.09
N TRP A 536 21.53 13.25 9.47
CA TRP A 536 21.34 12.18 8.50
C TRP A 536 20.05 12.35 7.70
N MET A 537 18.91 12.65 8.35
CA MET A 537 17.64 12.89 7.66
C MET A 537 17.73 14.05 6.67
N THR A 538 18.50 15.09 7.01
CA THR A 538 18.79 16.22 6.11
C THR A 538 19.58 15.79 4.89
N ARG A 539 20.63 14.98 5.06
CA ARG A 539 21.40 14.43 3.92
C ARG A 539 20.58 13.46 3.08
N ALA A 540 19.68 12.71 3.71
CA ALA A 540 18.78 11.79 3.04
C ALA A 540 17.64 12.49 2.29
N GLY A 541 17.44 13.81 2.49
CA GLY A 541 16.38 14.57 1.84
C GLY A 541 14.98 14.32 2.41
N ILE A 542 14.89 13.87 3.68
CA ILE A 542 13.64 13.54 4.38
C ILE A 542 13.45 14.35 5.67
N GLN A 543 14.13 15.49 5.79
CA GLN A 543 14.06 16.37 6.96
C GLN A 543 12.69 17.01 7.19
N ASP A 544 11.79 16.94 6.20
CA ASP A 544 10.41 17.40 6.32
C ASP A 544 9.55 16.47 7.20
N MET A 545 9.98 15.22 7.41
CA MET A 545 9.31 14.28 8.30
C MET A 545 9.55 14.69 9.77
N PRO A 546 8.52 15.11 10.54
CA PRO A 546 8.72 15.56 11.91
C PRO A 546 9.20 14.43 12.83
N VAL A 547 10.09 14.79 13.74
CA VAL A 547 10.57 13.90 14.81
C VAL A 547 10.22 14.53 16.16
N PHE A 548 9.66 13.72 17.05
CA PHE A 548 9.37 14.07 18.44
C PHE A 548 10.34 13.30 19.34
N PRO A 549 11.45 13.92 19.77
CA PRO A 549 12.37 13.35 20.73
C PRO A 549 11.67 13.02 22.05
N MET A 550 11.93 11.81 22.55
CA MET A 550 11.47 11.37 23.85
C MET A 550 12.37 11.94 24.95
N VAL A 551 11.77 12.74 25.83
CA VAL A 551 12.38 13.34 27.03
C VAL A 551 11.79 12.65 28.24
N TYR A 552 12.58 11.79 28.88
CA TYR A 552 12.10 11.01 30.01
C TYR A 552 12.36 11.72 31.33
N PHE A 553 11.30 11.85 32.13
CA PHE A 553 11.34 12.35 33.49
C PHE A 553 12.00 11.33 34.43
N LEU A 554 13.32 11.41 34.51
CA LEU A 554 14.14 10.40 35.18
C LEU A 554 14.07 10.52 36.70
N THR A 555 13.30 9.63 37.33
CA THR A 555 13.21 9.55 38.79
C THR A 555 14.23 8.56 39.39
N PRO A 556 14.67 8.76 40.64
CA PRO A 556 15.51 7.80 41.36
C PRO A 556 14.87 6.40 41.50
N GLN A 557 13.54 6.34 41.58
CA GLN A 557 12.75 5.10 41.57
C GLN A 557 12.96 4.36 40.25
N PHE A 558 12.78 5.05 39.12
CA PHE A 558 12.93 4.46 37.81
C PHE A 558 14.38 4.04 37.51
N LEU A 559 15.37 4.83 37.94
CA LEU A 559 16.78 4.43 37.87
C LEU A 559 17.08 3.10 38.56
N ARG A 560 16.41 2.82 39.70
CA ARG A 560 16.54 1.52 40.38
C ARG A 560 15.90 0.39 39.59
N VAL A 561 14.82 0.66 38.87
CA VAL A 561 14.18 -0.31 37.97
C VAL A 561 15.08 -0.61 36.77
N LEU A 562 15.57 0.42 36.07
CA LEU A 562 16.48 0.26 34.92
C LEU A 562 17.78 -0.49 35.26
N ASN A 563 18.28 -0.35 36.49
CA ASN A 563 19.47 -1.09 36.94
C ASN A 563 19.17 -2.57 37.27
N ARG A 564 17.90 -2.93 37.49
CA ARG A 564 17.47 -4.31 37.83
C ARG A 564 16.86 -5.05 36.64
N VAL A 565 16.22 -4.30 35.74
CA VAL A 565 15.52 -4.81 34.57
C VAL A 565 16.22 -4.23 33.35
N HIS A 566 16.79 -5.11 32.53
CA HIS A 566 17.32 -4.70 31.23
C HIS A 566 16.14 -4.28 30.35
N VAL A 567 15.98 -2.97 30.13
CA VAL A 567 15.06 -2.43 29.14
C VAL A 567 15.83 -2.34 27.84
N ALA A 568 15.54 -3.26 26.93
CA ALA A 568 16.30 -3.40 25.70
C ALA A 568 16.22 -2.13 24.85
N GLY A 569 17.36 -1.71 24.31
CA GLY A 569 17.48 -0.49 23.51
C GLY A 569 17.44 0.82 24.28
N ALA A 570 17.16 0.83 25.59
CA ALA A 570 17.25 2.02 26.43
C ALA A 570 18.66 2.19 26.99
N VAL A 571 19.24 3.37 26.78
CA VAL A 571 20.61 3.66 27.19
C VAL A 571 20.63 4.85 28.15
N VAL A 572 20.99 4.59 29.41
CA VAL A 572 21.27 5.63 30.39
C VAL A 572 22.78 5.70 30.64
N PRO A 573 23.42 6.86 30.42
CA PRO A 573 24.86 7.01 30.63
C PRO A 573 25.26 6.70 32.08
N ASP A 574 26.39 6.03 32.28
CA ASP A 574 26.81 5.61 33.62
C ASP A 574 27.17 6.80 34.52
N GLU A 575 27.76 7.85 33.96
CA GLU A 575 28.02 9.09 34.68
C GLU A 575 26.72 9.79 35.09
N LEU A 576 25.68 9.73 34.26
CA LEU A 576 24.37 10.26 34.60
C LEU A 576 23.76 9.50 35.79
N LYS A 577 23.84 8.16 35.78
CA LYS A 577 23.42 7.34 36.93
C LYS A 577 24.17 7.73 38.20
N LYS A 578 25.48 7.95 38.11
CA LYS A 578 26.31 8.38 39.25
C LYS A 578 25.91 9.77 39.74
N LYS A 579 25.59 10.71 38.85
CA LYS A 579 25.13 12.07 39.22
C LYS A 579 23.82 12.01 40.01
N TYR A 580 22.81 11.29 39.51
CA TYR A 580 21.54 11.09 40.24
C TYR A 580 21.68 10.34 41.57
N GLN A 581 22.69 9.47 41.70
CA GLN A 581 23.00 8.78 42.95
C GLN A 581 23.81 9.62 43.94
N GLY A 582 24.14 10.88 43.62
CA GLY A 582 25.00 11.73 44.45
C GLY A 582 26.43 11.18 44.57
N LYS A 583 26.93 10.53 43.51
CA LYS A 583 28.29 9.96 43.42
C LYS A 583 29.19 10.71 42.43
N LEU A 584 28.62 11.62 41.66
CA LEU A 584 29.30 12.49 40.71
C LEU A 584 28.71 13.91 40.86
N GLY A 585 29.56 14.93 40.90
CA GLY A 585 29.18 16.31 41.18
C GLY A 585 30.31 17.07 41.89
N ALA A 586 30.16 18.38 42.01
CA ALA A 586 31.18 19.22 42.67
C ALA A 586 31.36 18.81 44.15
N ARG A 587 32.58 18.93 44.70
CA ARG A 587 32.87 18.47 46.08
C ARG A 587 31.95 19.11 47.13
N GLU A 588 31.54 20.36 46.92
CA GLU A 588 30.64 21.09 47.82
C GLU A 588 29.20 20.59 47.71
N GLU A 589 28.71 20.35 46.50
CA GLU A 589 27.39 19.78 46.23
C GLU A 589 27.26 18.39 46.85
N LEU A 590 28.24 17.51 46.65
CA LEU A 590 28.26 16.17 47.25
C LEU A 590 28.27 16.21 48.78
N ARG A 591 28.91 17.22 49.39
CA ARG A 591 28.88 17.44 50.84
C ARG A 591 27.51 17.94 51.31
N ALA A 592 26.84 18.79 50.53
CA ALA A 592 25.50 19.26 50.83
C ALA A 592 24.48 18.12 50.78
N LEU A 593 24.52 17.29 49.74
CA LEU A 593 23.65 16.11 49.58
C LEU A 593 23.72 15.14 50.78
N ARG A 594 24.91 14.92 51.34
CA ARG A 594 25.11 14.04 52.51
C ARG A 594 24.52 14.59 53.81
N LYS A 595 24.24 15.89 53.87
CA LYS A 595 23.65 16.55 55.05
C LYS A 595 22.12 16.62 54.99
N MET A 596 21.53 16.42 53.81
CA MET A 596 20.09 16.46 53.61
C MET A 596 19.40 15.29 54.30
N ASN A 597 18.23 15.54 54.87
CA ASN A 597 17.33 14.49 55.30
C ASN A 597 16.60 13.84 54.10
N PHE A 598 15.81 12.81 54.35
CA PHE A 598 15.11 12.08 53.29
C PHE A 598 14.16 12.95 52.45
N SER A 599 13.42 13.86 53.08
CA SER A 599 12.47 14.75 52.39
C SER A 599 13.20 15.79 51.54
N GLU A 600 14.22 16.43 52.10
CA GLU A 600 15.06 17.41 51.40
C GLU A 600 15.76 16.78 50.19
N LEU A 601 16.26 15.55 50.34
CA LEU A 601 16.90 14.81 49.26
C LEU A 601 15.91 14.47 48.14
N ALA A 602 14.70 14.00 48.50
CA ALA A 602 13.67 13.68 47.51
C ALA A 602 13.24 14.93 46.71
N GLU A 603 13.05 16.06 47.39
CA GLU A 603 12.70 17.33 46.75
C GLU A 603 13.84 17.85 45.85
N HIS A 604 15.09 17.73 46.30
CA HIS A 604 16.26 18.04 45.48
C HIS A 604 16.33 17.16 44.22
N GLN A 605 16.14 15.85 44.36
CA GLN A 605 16.14 14.92 43.23
C GLN A 605 15.01 15.20 42.24
N HIS A 606 13.83 15.57 42.73
CA HIS A 606 12.71 15.98 41.90
C HIS A 606 13.03 17.26 41.11
N ARG A 607 13.56 18.31 41.76
CA ARG A 607 14.02 19.53 41.07
C ARG A 607 15.08 19.25 40.02
N GLN A 608 16.02 18.35 40.30
CA GLN A 608 17.04 17.94 39.33
C GLN A 608 16.42 17.24 38.10
N ALA A 609 15.41 16.39 38.31
CA ALA A 609 14.68 15.76 37.21
C ALA A 609 13.94 16.78 36.35
N VAL A 610 13.23 17.74 36.98
CA VAL A 610 12.55 18.85 36.29
C VAL A 610 13.54 19.69 35.48
N ARG A 611 14.60 20.19 36.13
CA ARG A 611 15.65 21.00 35.48
C ARG A 611 16.28 20.27 34.31
N ARG A 612 16.61 18.98 34.48
CA ARG A 612 17.26 18.21 33.42
C ARG A 612 16.33 17.95 32.24
N ALA A 613 15.06 17.63 32.48
CA ALA A 613 14.08 17.48 31.42
C ALA A 613 13.90 18.81 30.67
N ALA A 614 13.75 19.93 31.38
CA ALA A 614 13.63 21.26 30.78
C ALA A 614 14.86 21.67 29.97
N LEU A 615 16.08 21.44 30.47
CA LEU A 615 17.32 21.70 29.73
C LEU A 615 17.37 20.87 28.43
N LEU A 616 17.05 19.58 28.51
CA LEU A 616 17.03 18.73 27.32
C LEU A 616 15.96 19.19 26.31
N SER A 617 14.75 19.50 26.78
CA SER A 617 13.69 20.07 25.95
C SER A 617 14.12 21.38 25.29
N HIS A 618 14.79 22.27 26.01
CA HIS A 618 15.30 23.53 25.47
C HIS A 618 16.33 23.29 24.36
N ILE A 619 17.29 22.39 24.57
CA ILE A 619 18.30 22.02 23.57
C ILE A 619 17.62 21.42 22.32
N LEU A 620 16.64 20.54 22.50
CA LEU A 620 15.97 19.85 21.39
C LEU A 620 15.07 20.81 20.59
N LEU A 621 14.33 21.69 21.25
CA LEU A 621 13.38 22.61 20.60
C LEU A 621 14.09 23.83 20.01
N GLU A 622 14.92 24.54 20.78
CA GLU A 622 15.57 25.76 20.30
C GLU A 622 16.87 25.45 19.54
N GLY A 623 17.72 24.59 20.10
CA GLY A 623 19.04 24.30 19.54
C GLY A 623 19.00 23.39 18.32
N LEU A 624 18.30 22.26 18.44
CA LEU A 624 18.18 21.26 17.37
C LEU A 624 16.89 21.39 16.57
N SER A 625 16.02 22.37 16.86
CA SER A 625 14.79 22.68 16.10
C SER A 625 13.93 21.44 15.78
N PHE A 626 13.65 20.62 16.78
CA PHE A 626 12.64 19.56 16.70
C PHE A 626 11.22 20.14 16.81
N ARG A 627 10.23 19.47 16.20
CA ARG A 627 8.84 19.97 16.12
C ARG A 627 8.11 19.96 17.47
N GLY A 628 8.56 19.14 18.40
CA GLY A 628 7.92 18.95 19.70
C GLY A 628 8.71 17.94 20.51
N ILE A 629 8.20 17.60 21.69
CA ILE A 629 8.80 16.61 22.58
C ILE A 629 7.75 15.60 23.04
N ASP A 630 8.20 14.38 23.25
CA ASP A 630 7.44 13.32 23.89
C ASP A 630 7.91 13.16 25.34
N LEU A 631 7.11 13.63 26.29
CA LEU A 631 7.40 13.61 27.71
C LEU A 631 6.94 12.28 28.32
N ALA A 632 7.92 11.48 28.71
CA ALA A 632 7.71 10.14 29.23
C ALA A 632 8.07 10.03 30.73
N GLY A 633 7.54 9.02 31.41
CA GLY A 633 7.82 8.81 32.85
C GLY A 633 7.04 9.75 33.79
N ILE A 634 6.07 10.49 33.27
CA ILE A 634 5.18 11.37 34.03
C ILE A 634 4.07 10.53 34.67
N THR A 635 3.89 10.68 35.98
CA THR A 635 2.81 10.00 36.74
C THR A 635 1.76 10.96 37.27
N LYS A 636 2.05 12.27 37.23
CA LYS A 636 1.19 13.36 37.69
C LYS A 636 1.32 14.52 36.73
N LEU A 637 0.21 15.19 36.40
CA LEU A 637 0.22 16.32 35.49
C LEU A 637 1.10 17.47 36.00
N ASP A 638 1.16 17.67 37.32
CA ASP A 638 2.03 18.69 37.94
C ASP A 638 3.52 18.51 37.60
N ASP A 639 4.00 17.28 37.41
CA ASP A 639 5.39 17.04 36.99
C ASP A 639 5.62 17.56 35.56
N ALA A 640 4.64 17.39 34.66
CA ALA A 640 4.71 17.91 33.29
C ALA A 640 4.58 19.44 33.25
N ARG A 641 3.71 20.02 34.09
CA ARG A 641 3.62 21.48 34.27
C ARG A 641 4.92 22.07 34.78
N ALA A 642 5.53 21.44 35.80
CA ALA A 642 6.83 21.89 36.33
C ALA A 642 7.93 21.88 35.26
N VAL A 643 7.96 20.88 34.38
CA VAL A 643 8.91 20.85 33.25
C VAL A 643 8.64 21.98 32.26
N ARG A 644 7.37 22.27 31.93
CA ARG A 644 7.00 23.38 31.03
C ARG A 644 7.31 24.75 31.64
N ASP A 645 7.04 24.95 32.93
CA ASP A 645 7.35 26.19 33.65
C ASP A 645 8.86 26.43 33.70
N GLU A 646 9.63 25.38 34.01
CA GLU A 646 11.10 25.44 34.00
C GLU A 646 11.65 25.69 32.59
N LEU A 647 11.07 25.06 31.55
CA LEU A 647 11.42 25.34 30.16
C LEU A 647 11.09 26.80 29.77
N ALA A 648 9.93 27.32 30.17
CA ALA A 648 9.58 28.72 29.94
C ALA A 648 10.54 29.69 30.63
N SER A 649 11.08 29.31 31.80
CA SER A 649 12.11 30.09 32.50
C SER A 649 13.45 30.17 31.75
N LEU A 650 13.70 29.24 30.82
CA LEU A 650 14.86 29.24 29.93
C LEU A 650 14.65 30.10 28.68
N SER A 651 13.46 30.66 28.47
CA SER A 651 13.17 31.49 27.30
C SER A 651 14.15 32.67 27.19
N GLY A 652 14.75 32.83 26.01
CA GLY A 652 15.75 33.86 25.73
C GLY A 652 17.17 33.53 26.22
N ARG A 653 17.38 32.40 26.91
CA ARG A 653 18.71 31.88 27.20
C ARG A 653 19.32 31.28 25.94
N ASP A 654 20.63 31.44 25.74
CA ASP A 654 21.33 30.68 24.71
C ASP A 654 21.25 29.17 25.03
N TRP A 655 20.77 28.38 24.07
CA TRP A 655 20.65 26.94 24.22
C TRP A 655 22.01 26.26 24.42
N LEU A 656 23.11 26.85 23.94
CA LEU A 656 24.47 26.33 24.18
C LEU A 656 24.84 26.36 25.67
N GLU A 657 24.41 27.39 26.41
CA GLU A 657 24.59 27.40 27.88
C GLU A 657 23.79 26.30 28.56
N SER A 658 22.60 25.98 28.02
CA SER A 658 21.78 24.88 28.51
C SER A 658 22.42 23.53 28.22
N TRP A 659 23.09 23.40 27.08
CA TRP A 659 23.90 22.23 26.73
C TRP A 659 25.09 22.05 27.68
N GLU A 660 25.84 23.11 27.96
CA GLU A 660 26.95 23.07 28.93
C GLU A 660 26.48 22.63 30.33
N GLU A 661 25.36 23.18 30.80
CA GLU A 661 24.78 22.79 32.09
C GLU A 661 24.28 21.34 32.09
N TYR A 662 23.62 20.91 31.02
CA TYR A 662 23.07 19.56 30.89
C TYR A 662 24.18 18.50 30.89
N ARG A 663 25.31 18.79 30.24
CA ARG A 663 26.46 17.90 30.13
C ARG A 663 27.49 18.07 31.23
N ASP A 664 27.33 19.03 32.14
CA ASP A 664 28.28 19.20 33.25
C ASP A 664 28.41 17.89 34.07
N ALA A 665 29.63 17.43 34.33
CA ALA A 665 29.86 16.30 35.22
C ALA A 665 29.98 16.74 36.68
N ASP A 666 30.87 17.69 36.95
CA ASP A 666 31.32 18.08 38.29
C ASP A 666 31.81 19.53 38.42
N GLY A 667 31.52 20.38 37.44
CA GLY A 667 31.97 21.77 37.34
C GLY A 667 33.33 21.96 36.67
N SER A 668 34.02 20.88 36.27
CA SER A 668 35.37 20.95 35.66
C SER A 668 35.50 20.30 34.30
N ARG A 669 34.60 19.36 33.95
CA ARG A 669 34.62 18.64 32.68
C ARG A 669 33.21 18.24 32.26
N PRO A 670 32.99 17.96 30.96
CA PRO A 670 31.75 17.38 30.50
C PRO A 670 31.61 15.90 30.91
N MET A 671 30.36 15.45 30.94
CA MET A 671 29.92 14.10 31.21
C MET A 671 30.07 13.24 29.96
N GLN A 672 30.47 11.98 30.14
CA GLN A 672 30.43 11.00 29.06
C GLN A 672 28.97 10.56 28.83
N MET A 673 28.41 10.97 27.69
CA MET A 673 27.02 10.68 27.32
C MET A 673 26.85 9.32 26.63
N ALA A 674 27.90 8.80 26.00
CA ALA A 674 27.88 7.44 25.46
C ALA A 674 28.03 6.39 26.58
N PRO A 675 27.41 5.21 26.46
CA PRO A 675 27.52 4.13 27.44
C PRO A 675 28.78 3.25 27.25
N THR A 676 29.59 3.54 26.24
CA THR A 676 30.79 2.78 25.88
C THR A 676 32.00 3.71 25.78
N ALA A 677 33.20 3.14 25.94
CA ALA A 677 34.46 3.86 25.87
C ALA A 677 34.82 4.27 24.42
N ASP A 678 34.41 3.48 23.43
CA ASP A 678 34.66 3.74 22.00
C ASP A 678 33.34 3.76 21.22
N PRO A 679 32.56 4.85 21.33
CA PRO A 679 31.28 4.98 20.66
C PRO A 679 31.43 5.35 19.18
N PHE A 680 30.72 4.64 18.31
CA PHE A 680 30.58 5.06 16.91
C PHE A 680 29.58 6.21 16.78
N TYR A 681 29.98 7.28 16.08
CA TYR A 681 29.11 8.33 15.57
C TYR A 681 29.28 8.46 14.07
N LEU A 682 28.20 8.77 13.37
CA LEU A 682 28.17 8.88 11.91
C LEU A 682 28.86 10.16 11.42
N PHE A 683 29.02 11.16 12.28
CA PHE A 683 29.67 12.44 12.00
C PHE A 683 30.79 12.67 13.00
N GLU A 684 31.80 13.44 12.61
CA GLU A 684 32.89 13.84 13.51
C GLU A 684 32.39 14.81 14.58
N HIS A 685 32.90 14.67 15.80
CA HIS A 685 32.66 15.63 16.87
C HIS A 685 33.43 16.92 16.66
N GLN A 686 32.84 18.00 17.16
CA GLN A 686 33.47 19.31 17.36
C GLN A 686 33.93 19.43 18.83
N ASP A 687 34.70 20.49 19.13
CA ASP A 687 35.21 20.76 20.48
C ASP A 687 34.08 20.99 21.51
N ASP A 688 32.92 21.43 21.05
CA ASP A 688 31.71 21.63 21.87
C ASP A 688 30.94 20.31 22.14
N GLY A 689 31.47 19.16 21.73
CA GLY A 689 30.86 17.84 21.92
C GLY A 689 29.64 17.55 21.04
N LEU A 690 29.25 18.46 20.15
CA LEU A 690 28.25 18.24 19.12
C LEU A 690 28.90 17.75 17.82
N LEU A 691 28.08 17.40 16.84
CA LEU A 691 28.49 16.82 15.58
C LEU A 691 28.65 17.88 14.48
N ARG A 692 29.68 17.72 13.66
CA ARG A 692 29.97 18.58 12.51
C ARG A 692 29.06 18.25 11.34
N SER A 693 28.30 19.22 10.84
CA SER A 693 27.28 19.03 9.79
C SER A 693 27.82 18.99 8.36
N ASP A 694 29.01 19.53 8.09
CA ASP A 694 29.59 19.74 6.75
C ASP A 694 30.72 18.75 6.38
N GLY A 695 31.10 17.86 7.29
CA GLY A 695 32.15 16.85 7.06
C GLY A 695 31.67 15.55 6.42
N PRO A 696 32.59 14.69 5.92
CA PRO A 696 32.23 13.36 5.43
C PRO A 696 31.63 12.49 6.53
N LEU A 697 30.85 11.48 6.13
CA LEU A 697 30.37 10.45 7.07
C LEU A 697 31.56 9.61 7.55
N VAL A 698 31.57 9.28 8.84
CA VAL A 698 32.59 8.45 9.47
C VAL A 698 32.39 6.99 9.08
N ARG A 699 33.50 6.31 8.76
CA ARG A 699 33.56 4.87 8.49
C ARG A 699 34.12 4.15 9.71
N GLY A 700 33.41 3.14 10.20
CA GLY A 700 33.87 2.31 11.30
C GLY A 700 34.99 1.35 10.90
N ASP A 701 35.58 0.69 11.89
CA ASP A 701 36.42 -0.48 11.63
C ASP A 701 35.54 -1.68 11.27
N ARG A 702 35.80 -2.27 10.10
CA ARG A 702 35.05 -3.40 9.52
C ARG A 702 35.91 -4.65 9.39
N SER A 703 37.12 -4.69 9.97
CA SER A 703 38.05 -5.83 9.84
C SER A 703 37.44 -7.16 10.28
N ASP A 704 36.54 -7.10 11.25
CA ASP A 704 35.95 -8.26 11.91
C ASP A 704 34.56 -8.60 11.36
N TYR A 705 34.09 -7.91 10.31
CA TYR A 705 32.77 -8.16 9.74
C TYR A 705 32.81 -9.39 8.84
N GLU A 706 31.88 -10.33 9.09
CA GLU A 706 31.72 -11.51 8.23
C GLU A 706 31.06 -11.10 6.90
N PRO A 707 31.72 -11.26 5.74
CA PRO A 707 31.17 -10.85 4.46
C PRO A 707 30.05 -11.77 3.99
N VAL A 708 29.22 -11.28 3.04
CA VAL A 708 28.22 -12.10 2.34
C VAL A 708 28.88 -13.34 1.73
N ASP A 709 28.29 -14.52 1.94
CA ASP A 709 28.81 -15.78 1.41
C ASP A 709 28.83 -15.77 -0.14
N PRO A 710 30.02 -15.70 -0.77
CA PRO A 710 30.13 -15.59 -2.21
C PRO A 710 29.75 -16.88 -2.93
N GLN A 711 29.85 -18.04 -2.26
CA GLN A 711 29.48 -19.33 -2.83
C GLN A 711 27.96 -19.44 -2.92
N MET A 712 27.25 -19.06 -1.85
CA MET A 712 25.78 -19.04 -1.83
C MET A 712 25.23 -18.05 -2.86
N GLN A 713 25.84 -16.87 -2.98
CA GLN A 713 25.46 -15.89 -3.99
C GLN A 713 25.66 -16.41 -5.41
N ALA A 714 26.85 -16.95 -5.73
CA ALA A 714 27.14 -17.50 -7.05
C ALA A 714 26.25 -18.70 -7.40
N LEU A 715 25.91 -19.53 -6.41
CA LEU A 715 24.98 -20.65 -6.57
C LEU A 715 23.57 -20.13 -6.88
N HIS A 716 23.09 -19.14 -6.13
CA HIS A 716 21.77 -18.54 -6.34
C HIS A 716 21.65 -17.95 -7.75
N ALA A 717 22.62 -17.13 -8.16
CA ALA A 717 22.66 -16.54 -9.50
C ALA A 717 22.59 -17.60 -10.61
N ARG A 718 23.31 -18.72 -10.47
CA ARG A 718 23.30 -19.82 -11.45
C ARG A 718 21.96 -20.55 -11.60
N TYR A 719 21.15 -20.58 -10.54
CA TYR A 719 19.89 -21.30 -10.53
C TYR A 719 18.68 -20.40 -10.82
N PHE A 720 18.71 -19.13 -10.39
CA PHE A 720 17.54 -18.25 -10.43
C PHE A 720 17.62 -17.13 -11.47
N GLU A 721 18.80 -16.73 -11.97
CA GLU A 721 18.87 -15.74 -13.06
C GLU A 721 18.39 -16.37 -14.39
N GLN A 722 17.43 -15.71 -15.04
CA GLN A 722 16.88 -16.16 -16.31
C GLN A 722 17.96 -16.26 -17.40
N GLY A 723 17.90 -17.32 -18.20
CA GLY A 723 18.80 -17.51 -19.35
C GLY A 723 20.24 -17.94 -19.00
N LYS A 724 20.58 -18.15 -17.72
CA LYS A 724 21.92 -18.57 -17.30
C LYS A 724 21.92 -19.96 -16.64
N GLY A 725 23.03 -20.68 -16.80
CA GLY A 725 23.42 -21.80 -15.96
C GLY A 725 22.40 -22.94 -15.84
N LEU A 726 21.95 -23.20 -14.61
CA LEU A 726 21.10 -24.32 -14.23
C LEU A 726 19.62 -23.93 -14.11
N ASN A 727 19.23 -22.72 -14.53
CA ASN A 727 17.86 -22.23 -14.44
C ASN A 727 16.84 -23.14 -15.14
N GLY A 728 17.16 -23.65 -16.33
CA GLY A 728 16.30 -24.61 -17.04
C GLY A 728 16.13 -25.94 -16.30
N ALA A 729 17.19 -26.43 -15.64
CA ALA A 729 17.13 -27.65 -14.84
C ALA A 729 16.29 -27.44 -13.57
N LEU A 730 16.38 -26.28 -12.93
CA LEU A 730 15.54 -25.92 -11.79
C LEU A 730 14.07 -25.82 -12.20
N ARG A 731 13.75 -25.07 -13.27
CA ARG A 731 12.39 -24.96 -13.82
C ARG A 731 11.81 -26.34 -14.15
N TRP A 732 12.61 -27.24 -14.72
CA TRP A 732 12.19 -28.62 -14.95
C TRP A 732 11.95 -29.40 -13.65
N MET A 733 12.77 -29.17 -12.62
CA MET A 733 12.67 -29.85 -11.33
C MET A 733 11.41 -29.41 -10.55
N VAL A 734 11.10 -28.11 -10.54
CA VAL A 734 9.99 -27.53 -9.77
C VAL A 734 8.70 -27.31 -10.55
N GLY A 735 8.73 -27.48 -11.88
CA GLY A 735 7.56 -27.28 -12.74
C GLY A 735 6.60 -28.48 -12.72
N GLY A 736 5.45 -28.31 -13.39
CA GLY A 736 4.43 -29.35 -13.57
C GLY A 736 3.41 -29.43 -12.43
N ASP A 737 2.79 -30.60 -12.28
CA ASP A 737 1.73 -30.84 -11.30
C ASP A 737 2.20 -30.57 -9.85
N PRO A 738 1.57 -29.63 -9.12
CA PRO A 738 1.85 -29.37 -7.71
C PRO A 738 1.80 -30.56 -6.78
N GLU A 739 0.90 -31.49 -7.03
CA GLU A 739 0.73 -32.67 -6.19
C GLU A 739 1.59 -33.84 -6.67
N GLY A 740 2.26 -33.66 -7.81
CA GLY A 740 3.05 -34.65 -8.50
C GLY A 740 4.27 -35.12 -7.70
N ARG A 741 4.68 -36.37 -7.98
CA ARG A 741 5.82 -37.00 -7.29
C ARG A 741 7.13 -36.20 -7.45
N ARG A 742 7.37 -35.61 -8.62
CA ARG A 742 8.55 -34.78 -8.90
C ARG A 742 8.62 -33.58 -7.95
N GLN A 743 7.51 -32.86 -7.80
CA GLN A 743 7.45 -31.68 -6.94
C GLN A 743 7.68 -32.00 -5.47
N ARG A 744 7.13 -33.13 -4.99
CA ARG A 744 7.38 -33.62 -3.63
C ARG A 744 8.87 -33.90 -3.38
N TRP A 745 9.55 -34.54 -4.33
CA TRP A 745 11.00 -34.79 -4.23
C TRP A 745 11.81 -33.49 -4.25
N ALA A 746 11.47 -32.55 -5.13
CA ALA A 746 12.13 -31.24 -5.20
C ALA A 746 11.99 -30.49 -3.87
N THR A 747 10.78 -30.49 -3.29
CA THR A 747 10.48 -29.83 -2.01
C THR A 747 11.25 -30.48 -0.84
N LEU A 748 11.32 -31.82 -0.79
CA LEU A 748 12.11 -32.53 0.23
C LEU A 748 13.61 -32.24 0.10
N PHE A 749 14.12 -32.16 -1.13
CA PHE A 749 15.51 -31.83 -1.39
C PHE A 749 15.83 -30.38 -0.99
N GLU A 750 14.94 -29.44 -1.33
CA GLU A 750 15.02 -28.04 -0.86
C GLU A 750 15.05 -27.99 0.67
N GLN A 751 14.12 -28.67 1.34
CA GLN A 751 14.03 -28.69 2.80
C GLN A 751 15.32 -29.25 3.41
N GLY A 752 15.81 -30.40 2.95
CA GLY A 752 17.04 -30.99 3.48
C GLY A 752 18.26 -30.08 3.33
N THR A 753 18.40 -29.43 2.17
CA THR A 753 19.54 -28.53 1.89
C THR A 753 19.44 -27.23 2.69
N LYS A 754 18.27 -26.58 2.72
CA LYS A 754 18.08 -25.29 3.39
C LYS A 754 17.99 -25.41 4.91
N SER A 755 17.34 -26.43 5.45
CA SER A 755 17.26 -26.60 6.91
C SER A 755 18.62 -26.88 7.51
N SER A 756 19.47 -27.67 6.85
CA SER A 756 20.83 -27.96 7.33
C SER A 756 21.79 -26.77 7.26
N LYS A 757 21.70 -25.93 6.22
CA LYS A 757 22.65 -24.81 6.02
C LYS A 757 22.20 -23.50 6.64
N LEU A 758 20.88 -23.24 6.62
CA LEU A 758 20.31 -21.93 6.94
C LEU A 758 19.30 -21.97 8.10
N GLY A 759 19.04 -23.14 8.68
CA GLY A 759 17.97 -23.29 9.68
C GLY A 759 16.58 -22.96 9.11
N CYS A 760 16.34 -23.25 7.83
CA CYS A 760 15.07 -22.95 7.17
C CYS A 760 13.88 -23.68 7.80
N GLU A 761 12.80 -22.93 8.06
CA GLU A 761 11.51 -23.42 8.58
C GLU A 761 10.47 -23.70 7.46
N MET A 762 10.89 -23.65 6.19
CA MET A 762 10.02 -23.83 5.02
C MET A 762 8.84 -22.84 4.97
N CYS A 763 9.12 -21.55 5.13
CA CYS A 763 8.10 -20.49 5.01
C CYS A 763 7.49 -20.35 3.60
N GLY A 764 8.06 -21.00 2.57
CA GLY A 764 7.60 -20.91 1.17
C GLY A 764 7.93 -19.59 0.47
N ASP A 765 8.31 -18.55 1.20
CA ASP A 765 8.63 -17.22 0.69
C ASP A 765 10.05 -16.80 1.11
N CYS A 766 11.02 -17.06 0.24
CA CYS A 766 12.44 -17.07 0.57
C CYS A 766 13.11 -15.70 0.37
N ARG A 767 13.41 -15.01 1.47
CA ARG A 767 14.00 -13.64 1.49
C ARG A 767 15.52 -13.57 1.57
N ILE A 768 16.20 -14.70 1.45
CA ILE A 768 17.66 -14.71 1.61
C ILE A 768 18.41 -13.87 0.56
N PRO A 769 17.98 -13.77 -0.72
CA PRO A 769 18.71 -12.96 -1.70
C PRO A 769 18.72 -11.47 -1.32
N ASP A 770 17.63 -11.00 -0.70
CA ASP A 770 17.45 -9.62 -0.27
C ASP A 770 18.11 -9.31 1.08
N LEU A 771 18.42 -10.34 1.88
CA LEU A 771 18.87 -10.23 3.27
C LEU A 771 20.26 -10.86 3.47
N ALA A 772 21.20 -10.52 2.58
CA ALA A 772 22.60 -10.93 2.68
C ALA A 772 22.82 -12.46 2.71
N TYR A 773 21.93 -13.22 2.08
CA TYR A 773 21.88 -14.69 2.13
C TYR A 773 21.67 -15.29 3.54
N LEU A 774 21.17 -14.49 4.49
CA LEU A 774 20.84 -14.92 5.84
C LEU A 774 19.32 -15.14 6.00
N CYS A 775 18.93 -16.33 6.45
CA CYS A 775 17.51 -16.66 6.67
C CYS A 775 16.92 -15.85 7.85
N PRO A 776 15.80 -15.13 7.65
CA PRO A 776 15.16 -14.34 8.71
C PRO A 776 14.34 -15.18 9.70
N GLU A 777 14.09 -16.47 9.40
CA GLU A 777 13.26 -17.34 10.25
C GLU A 777 13.90 -17.60 11.63
N PRO A 778 13.11 -17.68 12.72
CA PRO A 778 13.62 -17.66 14.10
C PRO A 778 14.68 -18.71 14.44
N THR A 779 14.65 -19.88 13.79
CA THR A 779 15.63 -20.94 14.01
C THR A 779 17.08 -20.43 13.87
N ALA A 780 17.39 -19.67 12.83
CA ALA A 780 18.73 -19.10 12.58
C ALA A 780 18.77 -17.56 12.48
N GLY A 781 17.60 -16.93 12.37
CA GLY A 781 17.42 -15.51 12.10
C GLY A 781 16.89 -14.72 13.29
N CYS A 782 15.93 -13.84 13.03
CA CYS A 782 15.37 -12.96 14.05
C CYS A 782 14.28 -13.67 14.85
N ALA A 783 14.39 -13.68 16.19
CA ALA A 783 13.36 -14.24 17.07
C ALA A 783 11.99 -13.54 16.90
N LYS A 784 12.00 -12.25 16.51
CA LYS A 784 10.81 -11.44 16.21
C LYS A 784 10.39 -11.48 14.72
N ARG A 785 10.96 -12.37 13.88
CA ARG A 785 10.61 -12.54 12.45
C ARG A 785 10.69 -11.26 11.59
N LEU A 786 11.56 -10.31 11.95
CA LEU A 786 11.62 -8.99 11.30
C LEU A 786 12.24 -9.01 9.90
N LEU A 787 11.61 -8.34 8.94
CA LEU A 787 12.05 -8.26 7.54
C LEU A 787 12.59 -6.89 7.14
N ASN A 788 12.20 -5.84 7.87
CA ASN A 788 12.53 -4.45 7.53
C ASN A 788 13.38 -3.73 8.59
N GLY A 789 14.44 -4.39 9.05
CA GLY A 789 15.42 -3.78 9.94
C GLY A 789 15.24 -4.10 11.43
N PRO A 790 16.24 -3.72 12.25
CA PRO A 790 16.34 -4.10 13.66
C PRO A 790 15.19 -3.54 14.53
N CYS A 791 14.86 -4.25 15.61
CA CYS A 791 13.89 -3.79 16.64
C CYS A 791 14.46 -2.76 17.62
N ALA A 792 15.72 -2.35 17.46
CA ALA A 792 16.49 -1.56 18.43
C ALA A 792 16.82 -2.27 19.75
N GLY A 793 16.45 -3.54 19.94
CA GLY A 793 16.76 -4.29 21.16
C GLY A 793 18.19 -4.81 21.28
N ALA A 794 19.04 -4.65 20.26
CA ALA A 794 20.43 -5.11 20.34
C ALA A 794 21.16 -4.46 21.54
N ASP A 795 21.88 -5.27 22.31
CA ASP A 795 22.69 -4.77 23.43
C ASP A 795 23.93 -4.00 22.91
N LEU A 796 24.70 -3.40 23.82
CA LEU A 796 25.87 -2.60 23.47
C LEU A 796 27.01 -3.41 22.82
N GLN A 797 26.97 -4.73 22.98
CA GLN A 797 27.91 -5.66 22.36
C GLN A 797 27.35 -6.24 21.05
N GLY A 798 26.14 -5.85 20.62
CA GLY A 798 25.42 -6.32 19.42
C GLY A 798 24.77 -7.71 19.56
N GLY A 799 24.58 -8.19 20.78
CA GLY A 799 23.78 -9.38 21.12
C GLY A 799 22.28 -9.15 20.96
N CYS A 800 21.52 -10.22 20.76
CA CYS A 800 20.05 -10.18 20.65
C CYS A 800 19.37 -10.11 22.02
N GLU A 801 18.43 -9.17 22.22
CA GLU A 801 17.65 -9.08 23.48
C GLU A 801 16.88 -10.35 23.84
N VAL A 802 16.42 -11.11 22.84
CA VAL A 802 15.54 -12.27 23.04
C VAL A 802 16.35 -13.54 23.28
N ILE A 803 17.49 -13.66 22.60
CA ILE A 803 18.38 -14.82 22.67
C ILE A 803 19.79 -14.28 22.92
N PRO A 804 20.15 -13.96 24.18
CA PRO A 804 21.40 -13.27 24.52
C PRO A 804 22.66 -13.98 24.03
N GLU A 805 22.61 -15.29 23.82
CA GLU A 805 23.73 -16.10 23.33
C GLU A 805 23.98 -15.92 21.82
N ARG A 806 23.12 -15.19 21.09
CA ARG A 806 23.21 -14.99 19.65
C ARG A 806 23.53 -13.54 19.30
N ARG A 807 24.39 -13.34 18.31
CA ARG A 807 24.53 -12.05 17.60
C ARG A 807 23.17 -11.63 17.04
N CYS A 808 22.83 -10.35 17.14
CA CYS A 808 21.63 -9.79 16.53
C CYS A 808 21.57 -10.16 15.03
N TYR A 809 20.44 -10.70 14.56
CA TYR A 809 20.26 -11.06 13.14
C TYR A 809 20.50 -9.86 12.22
N TRP A 810 19.90 -8.71 12.54
CA TRP A 810 20.07 -7.50 11.74
C TRP A 810 21.47 -6.91 11.85
N GLY A 811 22.16 -7.08 12.99
CA GLY A 811 23.59 -6.77 13.10
C GLY A 811 24.40 -7.53 12.05
N ARG A 812 24.21 -8.86 11.96
CA ARG A 812 24.90 -9.70 10.95
C ARG A 812 24.56 -9.32 9.51
N VAL A 813 23.29 -9.01 9.21
CA VAL A 813 22.87 -8.56 7.86
C VAL A 813 23.57 -7.25 7.49
N MET A 814 23.62 -6.30 8.41
CA MET A 814 24.30 -5.02 8.20
C MET A 814 25.81 -5.19 8.07
N GLU A 815 26.44 -5.98 8.94
CA GLU A 815 27.88 -6.28 8.88
C GLU A 815 28.27 -6.91 7.53
N ALA A 816 27.52 -7.92 7.08
CA ALA A 816 27.80 -8.61 5.83
C ALA A 816 27.70 -7.69 4.61
N THR A 817 26.69 -6.82 4.59
CA THR A 817 26.50 -5.87 3.47
C THR A 817 27.49 -4.71 3.51
N LEU A 818 27.88 -4.22 4.70
CA LEU A 818 28.93 -3.22 4.88
C LEU A 818 30.33 -3.77 4.54
N ALA A 819 30.58 -5.06 4.77
CA ALA A 819 31.83 -5.73 4.42
C ALA A 819 31.99 -5.96 2.91
N THR A 820 30.89 -5.91 2.16
CA THR A 820 30.87 -6.21 0.71
C THR A 820 30.41 -5.03 -0.15
N ASP A 821 30.17 -3.86 0.44
CA ASP A 821 29.63 -2.65 -0.20
C ASP A 821 28.33 -2.92 -0.99
N ARG A 822 27.36 -3.59 -0.36
CA ARG A 822 26.07 -4.02 -0.95
C ARG A 822 24.85 -3.61 -0.15
N VAL A 823 24.94 -2.49 0.54
CA VAL A 823 23.89 -1.97 1.43
C VAL A 823 22.65 -1.49 0.66
N GLU A 824 22.78 -1.19 -0.63
CA GLU A 824 21.71 -0.67 -1.49
C GLU A 824 20.47 -1.59 -1.50
N ALA A 825 20.67 -2.90 -1.60
CA ALA A 825 19.58 -3.88 -1.60
C ALA A 825 18.73 -3.81 -0.31
N LEU A 826 19.34 -3.43 0.81
CA LEU A 826 18.66 -3.34 2.09
C LEU A 826 17.73 -2.14 2.18
N PHE A 827 17.77 -1.14 1.29
CA PHE A 827 16.85 -0.01 1.31
C PHE A 827 15.47 -0.33 0.73
N SER A 828 15.34 -1.42 -0.04
CA SER A 828 14.05 -1.93 -0.51
C SER A 828 13.16 -2.38 0.66
N LEU A 829 11.86 -2.11 0.58
CA LEU A 829 10.90 -2.56 1.59
C LEU A 829 10.47 -4.00 1.28
N GLN A 830 10.65 -4.88 2.27
CA GLN A 830 10.28 -6.28 2.19
C GLN A 830 8.83 -6.46 2.63
N PRO A 831 7.91 -6.85 1.73
CA PRO A 831 6.50 -7.04 2.10
C PRO A 831 6.33 -8.18 3.11
N PRO A 832 5.18 -8.26 3.82
CA PRO A 832 4.94 -9.39 4.70
C PRO A 832 4.89 -10.69 3.89
N LYS A 833 5.38 -11.77 4.48
CA LYS A 833 5.34 -13.08 3.84
C LYS A 833 3.90 -13.53 3.59
N ASP A 834 3.70 -14.29 2.52
CA ASP A 834 2.41 -14.93 2.27
C ASP A 834 2.26 -16.19 3.15
N PRO A 835 1.34 -16.19 4.13
CA PRO A 835 1.14 -17.34 5.01
C PRO A 835 0.57 -18.57 4.27
N THR A 836 -0.02 -18.41 3.08
CA THR A 836 -0.55 -19.52 2.28
C THR A 836 0.55 -20.37 1.64
N LEU A 837 1.77 -19.83 1.54
CA LEU A 837 2.94 -20.53 0.99
C LEU A 837 3.68 -21.37 2.03
N VAL A 838 3.32 -21.31 3.32
CA VAL A 838 4.01 -22.06 4.36
C VAL A 838 4.00 -23.56 4.05
N HIS A 839 5.16 -24.21 4.21
CA HIS A 839 5.45 -25.60 3.86
C HIS A 839 5.39 -25.97 2.36
N THR A 840 5.31 -24.98 1.48
CA THR A 840 5.47 -25.18 0.02
C THR A 840 6.93 -24.91 -0.41
N SER A 841 7.28 -25.29 -1.64
CA SER A 841 8.63 -25.09 -2.19
C SER A 841 8.86 -23.62 -2.56
N SER A 842 9.79 -22.95 -1.89
CA SER A 842 10.09 -21.56 -2.23
C SER A 842 10.85 -21.41 -3.55
N TRP A 843 11.54 -22.46 -4.01
CA TRP A 843 12.12 -22.46 -5.36
C TRP A 843 11.07 -22.39 -6.45
N ARG A 844 9.96 -23.13 -6.27
CA ARG A 844 8.83 -23.07 -7.18
C ARG A 844 8.15 -21.72 -7.12
N ASN A 845 7.83 -21.26 -5.92
CA ASN A 845 7.08 -20.02 -5.72
C ASN A 845 7.82 -18.82 -6.31
N GLU A 846 9.15 -18.77 -6.20
CA GLU A 846 9.97 -17.76 -6.85
C GLU A 846 9.89 -17.83 -8.39
N ILE A 847 10.01 -19.04 -8.96
CA ILE A 847 9.95 -19.25 -10.42
C ILE A 847 8.58 -18.92 -11.00
N GLU A 848 7.51 -19.24 -10.28
CA GLU A 848 6.13 -18.96 -10.68
C GLU A 848 5.68 -17.54 -10.32
N GLY A 849 6.53 -16.75 -9.66
CA GLY A 849 6.22 -15.37 -9.28
C GLY A 849 5.12 -15.26 -8.21
N LEU A 850 4.94 -16.29 -7.38
CA LEU A 850 3.96 -16.32 -6.29
C LEU A 850 4.43 -15.53 -5.06
N CYS A 851 5.74 -15.35 -4.89
CA CYS A 851 6.32 -14.60 -3.77
C CYS A 851 6.10 -13.09 -3.93
N PRO A 852 5.59 -12.39 -2.89
CA PRO A 852 5.46 -10.94 -2.91
C PRO A 852 6.82 -10.26 -3.15
N GLN A 853 6.92 -9.43 -4.18
CA GLN A 853 8.18 -8.79 -4.55
C GLN A 853 8.53 -7.61 -3.63
N PRO A 854 9.82 -7.38 -3.32
CA PRO A 854 10.26 -6.18 -2.62
C PRO A 854 9.80 -4.90 -3.31
N LEU A 855 9.42 -3.91 -2.52
CA LEU A 855 9.04 -2.60 -3.01
C LEU A 855 10.28 -1.71 -3.10
N ASP A 856 10.58 -1.23 -4.31
CA ASP A 856 11.64 -0.25 -4.52
C ASP A 856 11.17 1.12 -4.02
N LEU A 857 11.90 1.66 -3.06
CA LEU A 857 11.68 2.99 -2.47
C LEU A 857 12.62 4.05 -3.05
N GLY A 858 13.46 3.68 -4.01
CA GLY A 858 14.65 4.43 -4.37
C GLY A 858 15.72 4.37 -3.28
N LEU A 859 16.88 4.96 -3.60
CA LEU A 859 18.00 5.10 -2.68
C LEU A 859 18.09 6.54 -2.17
N PRO A 860 18.54 6.75 -0.92
CA PRO A 860 18.93 8.08 -0.50
C PRO A 860 20.13 8.57 -1.33
N PRO A 861 20.39 9.89 -1.35
CA PRO A 861 21.59 10.44 -1.96
C PRO A 861 22.87 9.76 -1.45
N VAL A 862 23.90 9.70 -2.30
CA VAL A 862 25.16 8.97 -2.00
C VAL A 862 25.83 9.50 -0.73
N GLU A 863 25.72 10.80 -0.46
CA GLU A 863 26.19 11.48 0.75
C GLU A 863 25.45 11.08 2.04
N ALA A 864 24.33 10.38 1.94
CA ALA A 864 23.57 9.81 3.05
C ALA A 864 23.69 8.28 3.14
N MET A 865 24.53 7.67 2.30
CA MET A 865 24.81 6.24 2.27
C MET A 865 26.09 5.89 3.05
N PRO A 866 26.25 4.63 3.50
CA PRO A 866 27.48 4.16 4.10
C PRO A 866 28.71 4.47 3.23
N PRO A 867 29.79 5.06 3.79
CA PRO A 867 31.02 5.25 3.05
C PRO A 867 31.62 3.89 2.68
N ARG A 868 32.09 3.78 1.43
CA ARG A 868 32.74 2.58 0.87
C ARG A 868 34.18 2.47 1.36
#